data_AF-A0A7X7QLW0-F1
#
_entry.id   AF-A0A7X7QLW0-F1
#
_cell.length_a   1.000
_cell.length_b   1.000
_cell.length_c   1.000
_cell.angle_alpha   90.00
_cell.angle_beta   90.00
_cell.angle_gamma   90.00
#
_symmetry.space_group_name_H-M   'P 1'
#
loop_
_entity.id
_entity.type
_entity.pdbx_description
1 polymer ?
#
loop_
_entity_poly.entity_id
_entity_poly.type
_entity_poly.pdbx_seq_one_letter_code
_entity_poly.pdbx_strand_id
1 'polypeptide(L)'
;RYAAAAEAVVAAVAARTGVRLPVVSDDSAEAAVPLQGHAVILGNRSTNRALSALYDGFYTLLDLKYPGPGGSVVRSLHNPYGDGRNAILVGGSDDAGVAAASARLAALIGAAPGAAGELRLGWLADIRLGEGMAVPEKAAAAPIWEESRTYGSSGYFGWNVISKAMALYFMTGEERFAHEFLRLGFPDAAAIKDLEELDGERIENKHEPLAGPYHYSAHMMILFWDLIEESPLFTDEIRLRVTNAFSQQLRHRANEHVYGTLTPPGFVGDRHRDWSAMSLYALSRYFQKDYRDPVWSAGLESCRVYFAALLNSPWLAGRNDHLFWYTSYYDPIVDYMILSGDRAALERGHLAEALRTQDVLFTGNDNDWGLRASSLNFLQRTAYLTGDGRWLFYRERTGIDTDGLRLGQSFWSDTLAPRPPQELVGVWTIQAMPRPFWETRDSGLALEESFLWGSFRTRLDAAGDYVLIKGHNGGGRNPHHTYALLEFRLAGRTLLKGYGTQVQTSADGMVESVVGMDAALKGADVVGASAWAVGEVPRLPFCTWRRSLLLRQESFAVIADRFDYRTDSANLARTTLWETVGGVWSPDHEAILLHGRTDREPGPGWTLFTALSSPCTSRPSNADAPRSLIDLEAIGIRMVKATQPGDYIEQTFTLAEPF
;
A
#
# COMPACT_ATOMS: atom_id res chain seq x y z
N ARG A 1 20.59 -7.25 26.19
CA ARG A 1 21.17 -6.30 25.21
C ARG A 1 21.68 -5.01 25.88
N TYR A 2 20.85 -4.28 26.64
CA TYR A 2 21.18 -2.92 27.12
C TYR A 2 21.62 -2.79 28.60
N ALA A 3 22.25 -3.81 29.19
CA ALA A 3 22.57 -3.83 30.62
C ALA A 3 23.45 -2.65 31.08
N ALA A 4 24.50 -2.30 30.33
CA ALA A 4 25.38 -1.18 30.66
C ALA A 4 24.66 0.17 30.55
N ALA A 5 23.80 0.33 29.54
CA ALA A 5 23.00 1.54 29.34
C ALA A 5 21.97 1.73 30.46
N ALA A 6 21.32 0.65 30.89
CA ALA A 6 20.42 0.65 32.04
C ALA A 6 21.16 1.00 33.34
N GLU A 7 22.34 0.41 33.58
CA GLU A 7 23.13 0.68 34.77
C GLU A 7 23.57 2.15 34.85
N ALA A 8 23.88 2.80 33.72
CA ALA A 8 24.19 4.23 33.70
C ALA A 8 23.03 5.09 34.23
N VAL A 9 21.79 4.77 33.85
CA VAL A 9 20.59 5.45 34.36
C VAL A 9 20.36 5.14 35.83
N VAL A 10 20.48 3.87 36.24
CA VAL A 10 20.34 3.45 37.64
C VAL A 10 21.36 4.15 38.54
N ALA A 11 22.62 4.23 38.10
CA ALA A 11 23.69 4.91 38.82
C ALA A 11 23.40 6.40 38.97
N ALA A 12 22.87 7.06 37.93
CA ALA A 12 22.48 8.47 38.00
C ALA A 12 21.34 8.71 39.01
N VAL A 13 20.32 7.85 39.03
CA VAL A 13 19.23 7.93 40.02
C VAL A 13 19.76 7.69 41.43
N ALA A 14 20.60 6.67 41.63
CA ALA A 14 21.19 6.36 42.92
C ALA A 14 22.08 7.50 43.43
N ALA A 15 22.89 8.10 42.56
CA ALA A 15 23.71 9.26 42.91
C ALA A 15 22.85 10.49 43.27
N ARG A 16 21.72 10.70 42.58
CA ARG A 16 20.85 11.85 42.81
C ARG A 16 19.96 11.71 44.05
N THR A 17 19.50 10.50 44.34
CA THR A 17 18.42 10.24 45.32
C THR A 17 18.81 9.31 46.46
N GLY A 18 19.90 8.56 46.34
CA GLY A 18 20.23 7.44 47.23
C GLY A 18 19.41 6.17 46.98
N VAL A 19 18.46 6.16 46.03
CA VAL A 19 17.60 5.01 45.70
C VAL A 19 18.14 4.30 44.47
N ARG A 20 18.27 2.98 44.54
CA ARG A 20 18.63 2.14 43.40
C ARG A 20 17.37 1.55 42.77
N LEU A 21 17.11 1.86 41.50
CA LEU A 21 15.98 1.31 40.76
C LEU A 21 16.23 -0.16 40.38
N PRO A 22 15.20 -1.02 40.39
CA PRO A 22 15.29 -2.37 39.85
C PRO A 22 15.41 -2.33 38.31
N VAL A 23 16.16 -3.27 37.76
CA VAL A 23 16.23 -3.52 36.31
C VAL A 23 15.61 -4.90 36.06
N VAL A 24 14.61 -4.94 35.19
CA VAL A 24 13.93 -6.17 34.79
C VAL A 24 14.11 -6.43 33.30
N SER A 25 13.98 -7.69 32.90
CA SER A 25 13.98 -8.09 31.49
C SER A 25 12.66 -7.71 30.83
N ASP A 26 12.66 -7.47 29.53
CA ASP A 26 11.46 -7.05 28.78
C ASP A 26 10.46 -8.20 28.54
N ASP A 27 10.85 -9.44 28.81
CA ASP A 27 10.00 -10.63 28.83
C ASP A 27 9.44 -10.98 30.21
N SER A 28 9.77 -10.19 31.24
CA SER A 28 9.22 -10.35 32.59
C SER A 28 7.77 -9.88 32.69
N ALA A 29 7.03 -10.40 33.67
CA ALA A 29 5.65 -9.98 33.92
C ALA A 29 5.55 -8.51 34.35
N GLU A 30 6.59 -8.00 35.03
CA GLU A 30 6.71 -6.61 35.46
C GLU A 30 6.86 -5.63 34.28
N ALA A 31 7.36 -6.10 33.13
CA ALA A 31 7.50 -5.33 31.89
C ALA A 31 6.28 -5.41 30.97
N ALA A 32 5.20 -6.06 31.40
CA ALA A 32 3.98 -6.19 30.60
C ALA A 32 3.34 -4.83 30.27
N VAL A 33 2.65 -4.80 29.11
CA VAL A 33 1.87 -3.65 28.62
C VAL A 33 0.40 -4.09 28.52
N PRO A 34 -0.58 -3.37 29.11
CA PRO A 34 -0.48 -2.07 29.80
C PRO A 34 0.49 -2.07 30.99
N LEU A 35 1.17 -0.94 31.19
CA LEU A 35 2.23 -0.80 32.18
C LEU A 35 1.72 -1.20 33.57
N GLN A 36 2.55 -1.90 34.37
CA GLN A 36 2.18 -2.28 35.74
C GLN A 36 2.57 -1.20 36.77
N GLY A 37 3.52 -0.34 36.42
CA GLY A 37 3.93 0.85 37.17
C GLY A 37 4.64 1.85 36.25
N HIS A 38 5.19 2.93 36.82
CA HIS A 38 6.03 3.84 36.06
C HIS A 38 7.31 3.13 35.60
N ALA A 39 7.74 3.37 34.36
CA ALA A 39 8.86 2.65 33.77
C ALA A 39 9.85 3.57 33.05
N VAL A 40 11.13 3.21 33.05
CA VAL A 40 12.12 3.73 32.10
C VAL A 40 12.41 2.60 31.12
N ILE A 41 12.10 2.80 29.84
CA ILE A 41 12.10 1.73 28.84
C ILE A 41 13.17 2.03 27.78
N LEU A 42 14.16 1.14 27.70
CA LEU A 42 15.32 1.29 26.80
C LEU A 42 15.15 0.46 25.54
N GLY A 43 15.50 1.04 24.38
CA GLY A 43 15.54 0.34 23.10
C GLY A 43 14.64 0.96 22.04
N ASN A 44 14.11 0.12 21.17
CA ASN A 44 13.10 0.47 20.17
C ASN A 44 12.11 -0.69 20.00
N ARG A 45 11.14 -0.54 19.09
CA ARG A 45 10.13 -1.57 18.79
C ARG A 45 10.71 -2.96 18.54
N SER A 46 11.85 -3.08 17.86
CA SER A 46 12.44 -4.38 17.51
C SER A 46 13.36 -4.96 18.60
N THR A 47 13.68 -4.20 19.64
CA THR A 47 14.67 -4.61 20.66
C THR A 47 14.13 -4.66 22.09
N ASN A 48 12.88 -4.25 22.30
CA ASN A 48 12.21 -4.29 23.59
C ASN A 48 10.70 -4.55 23.44
N ARG A 49 10.19 -5.63 24.04
CA ARG A 49 8.78 -6.06 23.93
C ARG A 49 7.77 -5.04 24.46
N ALA A 50 8.10 -4.32 25.53
CA ALA A 50 7.24 -3.27 26.07
C ALA A 50 7.15 -2.08 25.09
N LEU A 51 8.28 -1.68 24.49
CA LEU A 51 8.28 -0.68 23.42
C LEU A 51 7.54 -1.16 22.18
N SER A 52 7.64 -2.44 21.81
CA SER A 52 6.85 -3.02 20.71
C SER A 52 5.34 -2.89 20.96
N ALA A 53 4.87 -3.18 22.17
CA ALA A 53 3.46 -3.06 22.52
C ALA A 53 2.98 -1.59 22.58
N LEU A 54 3.82 -0.68 23.08
CA LEU A 54 3.54 0.77 23.03
C LEU A 54 3.52 1.29 21.58
N TYR A 55 4.40 0.77 20.73
CA TYR A 55 4.44 1.09 19.30
C TYR A 55 3.16 0.60 18.60
N ASP A 56 2.70 -0.63 18.83
CA ASP A 56 1.42 -1.11 18.27
C ASP A 56 0.23 -0.20 18.68
N GLY A 57 0.28 0.37 19.89
CA GLY A 57 -0.68 1.35 20.38
C GLY A 57 -0.50 2.79 19.84
N PHE A 58 0.48 3.05 18.97
CA PHE A 58 0.87 4.39 18.50
C PHE A 58 1.34 5.34 19.62
N TYR A 59 1.84 4.83 20.74
CA TYR A 59 2.38 5.68 21.83
C TYR A 59 3.86 6.05 21.64
N THR A 60 4.48 5.57 20.57
CA THR A 60 5.86 5.90 20.18
C THR A 60 6.09 5.57 18.71
N LEU A 61 7.10 6.22 18.13
CA LEU A 61 7.61 5.95 16.78
C LEU A 61 9.01 5.31 16.79
N LEU A 62 9.56 4.98 17.97
CA LEU A 62 10.90 4.41 18.09
C LEU A 62 11.02 3.05 17.39
N ASP A 63 11.75 3.01 16.28
CA ASP A 63 11.97 1.81 15.49
C ASP A 63 13.35 1.84 14.80
N LEU A 64 13.58 0.91 13.87
CA LEU A 64 14.86 0.79 13.16
C LEU A 64 15.10 1.92 12.14
N LYS A 65 14.12 2.79 11.86
CA LYS A 65 14.21 3.91 10.92
C LYS A 65 14.14 5.28 11.61
N TYR A 66 13.48 5.40 12.76
CA TYR A 66 13.44 6.61 13.58
C TYR A 66 14.01 6.36 14.98
N PRO A 67 14.97 7.18 15.48
CA PRO A 67 15.48 8.46 14.97
C PRO A 67 16.57 8.38 13.88
N GLY A 68 16.85 7.20 13.34
CA GLY A 68 17.87 6.96 12.33
C GLY A 68 19.24 6.60 12.92
N PRO A 69 20.23 6.25 12.08
CA PRO A 69 21.54 5.75 12.52
C PRO A 69 22.27 6.72 13.45
N GLY A 70 22.65 6.26 14.64
CA GLY A 70 23.29 7.05 15.69
C GLY A 70 22.40 8.14 16.33
N GLY A 71 21.13 8.26 15.91
CA GLY A 71 20.15 9.15 16.51
C GLY A 71 19.68 8.65 17.89
N SER A 72 19.24 9.57 18.74
CA SER A 72 18.81 9.28 20.12
C SER A 72 17.58 10.08 20.51
N VAL A 73 16.69 9.47 21.29
CA VAL A 73 15.49 10.10 21.86
C VAL A 73 15.40 9.80 23.35
N VAL A 74 15.21 10.85 24.16
CA VAL A 74 14.74 10.74 25.55
C VAL A 74 13.43 11.49 25.64
N ARG A 75 12.33 10.75 25.86
CA ARG A 75 10.98 11.32 25.85
C ARG A 75 10.12 10.82 27.00
N SER A 76 9.35 11.72 27.62
CA SER A 76 8.29 11.33 28.54
C SER A 76 7.04 10.90 27.75
N LEU A 77 6.47 9.76 28.13
CA LEU A 77 5.18 9.26 27.66
C LEU A 77 4.21 9.30 28.83
N HIS A 78 3.16 10.10 28.69
CA HIS A 78 2.21 10.37 29.76
C HIS A 78 0.97 9.49 29.59
N ASN A 79 0.59 8.79 30.67
CA ASN A 79 -0.69 8.12 30.83
C ASN A 79 -1.22 7.36 29.59
N PRO A 80 -0.44 6.51 28.88
CA PRO A 80 -0.84 5.96 27.60
C PRO A 80 -2.17 5.18 27.69
N TYR A 81 -2.47 4.54 28.81
CA TYR A 81 -3.69 3.74 28.99
C TYR A 81 -4.76 4.37 29.89
N GLY A 82 -4.61 5.63 30.30
CA GLY A 82 -5.61 6.27 31.16
C GLY A 82 -5.66 5.71 32.60
N ASP A 83 -4.55 5.11 33.07
CA ASP A 83 -4.42 4.43 34.36
C ASP A 83 -3.45 5.12 35.34
N GLY A 84 -2.96 6.31 34.96
CA GLY A 84 -2.04 7.14 35.74
C GLY A 84 -0.57 6.71 35.64
N ARG A 85 -0.24 5.66 34.88
CA ARG A 85 1.14 5.18 34.73
C ARG A 85 1.83 5.88 33.57
N ASN A 86 3.11 6.19 33.74
CA ASN A 86 3.91 6.96 32.79
C ASN A 86 5.17 6.19 32.44
N ALA A 87 5.77 6.51 31.29
CA ALA A 87 7.08 5.98 30.92
C ALA A 87 8.05 7.09 30.53
N ILE A 88 9.35 6.82 30.70
CA ILE A 88 10.42 7.55 30.00
C ILE A 88 10.98 6.61 28.95
N LEU A 89 10.84 6.99 27.69
CA LEU A 89 11.36 6.25 26.55
C LEU A 89 12.79 6.70 26.29
N VAL A 90 13.72 5.75 26.25
CA VAL A 90 15.16 5.97 26.07
C VAL A 90 15.61 5.15 24.87
N GLY A 91 15.55 5.75 23.68
CA GLY A 91 15.60 4.99 22.45
C GLY A 91 16.53 5.52 21.37
N GLY A 92 16.80 4.65 20.41
CA GLY A 92 17.58 4.90 19.20
C GLY A 92 17.30 3.78 18.19
N SER A 93 17.61 4.02 16.91
CA SER A 93 17.41 3.00 15.86
C SER A 93 18.46 1.88 15.93
N ASP A 94 19.58 2.14 16.60
CA ASP A 94 20.67 1.20 16.84
C ASP A 94 21.19 1.27 18.29
N ASP A 95 22.13 0.39 18.62
CA ASP A 95 22.69 0.28 19.97
C ASP A 95 23.48 1.52 20.41
N ALA A 96 24.11 2.23 19.47
CA ALA A 96 24.83 3.45 19.76
C ALA A 96 23.86 4.59 20.14
N GLY A 97 22.75 4.70 19.42
CA GLY A 97 21.65 5.63 19.72
C GLY A 97 21.03 5.39 21.09
N VAL A 98 20.77 4.13 21.45
CA VAL A 98 20.24 3.77 22.79
C VAL A 98 21.23 4.10 23.91
N ALA A 99 22.53 3.86 23.68
CA ALA A 99 23.58 4.25 24.64
C ALA A 99 23.66 5.78 24.81
N ALA A 100 23.57 6.54 23.71
CA ALA A 100 23.55 8.00 23.72
C ALA A 100 22.31 8.55 24.45
N ALA A 101 21.12 7.99 24.20
CA ALA A 101 19.89 8.34 24.91
C ALA A 101 20.02 8.09 26.42
N SER A 102 20.61 6.95 26.81
CA SER A 102 20.80 6.60 28.22
C SER A 102 21.77 7.54 28.94
N ALA A 103 22.88 7.90 28.28
CA ALA A 103 23.81 8.91 28.79
C ALA A 103 23.14 10.28 28.90
N ARG A 104 22.29 10.65 27.93
CA ARG A 104 21.54 11.90 27.97
C ARG A 104 20.55 11.94 29.13
N LEU A 105 19.79 10.87 29.36
CA LEU A 105 18.88 10.78 30.50
C LEU A 105 19.66 10.84 31.82
N ALA A 106 20.79 10.15 31.95
CA ALA A 106 21.64 10.22 33.14
C ALA A 106 22.09 11.66 33.45
N ALA A 107 22.48 12.42 32.43
CA ALA A 107 22.82 13.84 32.57
C ALA A 107 21.62 14.70 33.01
N LEU A 108 20.44 14.46 32.43
CA LEU A 108 19.20 15.14 32.82
C LEU A 108 18.82 14.85 34.28
N ILE A 109 18.97 13.61 34.74
CA ILE A 109 18.75 13.21 36.13
C ILE A 109 19.72 13.94 37.08
N GLY A 110 21.00 14.04 36.70
CA GLY A 110 22.00 14.75 37.49
C GLY A 110 21.69 16.25 37.67
N ALA A 111 21.07 16.87 36.65
CA ALA A 111 20.67 18.27 36.68
C ALA A 111 19.27 18.51 37.29
N ALA A 112 18.43 17.48 37.38
CA ALA A 112 17.05 17.60 37.81
C ALA A 112 16.94 17.98 39.30
N PRO A 113 15.97 18.82 39.71
CA PRO A 113 15.71 19.07 41.12
C PRO A 113 15.36 17.76 41.84
N GLY A 114 15.99 17.51 42.99
CA GLY A 114 15.79 16.29 43.75
C GLY A 114 16.39 16.38 45.16
N ALA A 115 15.87 15.54 46.05
CA ALA A 115 16.34 15.34 47.42
C ALA A 115 16.52 13.83 47.67
N ALA A 116 17.02 13.45 48.85
CA ALA A 116 17.11 12.05 49.21
C ALA A 116 15.72 11.39 49.11
N GLY A 117 15.62 10.32 48.31
CA GLY A 117 14.38 9.61 48.02
C GLY A 117 13.42 10.28 47.02
N GLU A 118 13.74 11.46 46.49
CA GLU A 118 12.85 12.21 45.59
C GLU A 118 13.57 12.66 44.31
N LEU A 119 13.02 12.26 43.16
CA LEU A 119 13.43 12.72 41.84
C LEU A 119 12.21 13.23 41.08
N ARG A 120 12.30 14.45 40.54
CA ARG A 120 11.28 15.00 39.65
C ARG A 120 11.89 15.28 38.29
N LEU A 121 11.43 14.53 37.29
CA LEU A 121 11.68 14.82 35.89
C LEU A 121 10.43 15.49 35.34
N GLY A 122 10.60 16.67 34.71
CA GLY A 122 9.51 17.35 34.02
C GLY A 122 9.18 16.67 32.69
N TRP A 123 8.49 17.39 31.81
CA TRP A 123 8.31 16.96 30.43
C TRP A 123 9.67 16.84 29.73
N LEU A 124 9.89 15.73 29.04
CA LEU A 124 11.12 15.44 28.31
C LEU A 124 10.81 15.22 26.83
N ALA A 125 11.55 15.93 25.97
CA ALA A 125 11.58 15.70 24.54
C ALA A 125 12.97 16.09 24.02
N ASP A 126 13.97 15.30 24.38
CA ASP A 126 15.33 15.46 23.89
C ASP A 126 15.52 14.56 22.67
N ILE A 127 15.59 15.17 21.48
CA ILE A 127 15.71 14.46 20.22
C ILE A 127 16.98 14.89 19.51
N ARG A 128 17.76 13.89 19.10
CA ARG A 128 18.86 14.05 18.14
C ARG A 128 18.64 13.09 16.99
N LEU A 129 18.37 13.62 15.81
CA LEU A 129 18.25 12.82 14.61
C LEU A 129 19.61 12.27 14.17
N GLY A 130 19.57 11.07 13.60
CA GLY A 130 20.73 10.36 13.08
C GLY A 130 21.23 10.88 11.73
N GLU A 131 22.28 10.25 11.22
CA GLU A 131 22.82 10.54 9.89
C GLU A 131 21.75 10.32 8.80
N GLY A 132 21.71 11.21 7.81
CA GLY A 132 20.76 11.14 6.68
C GLY A 132 19.32 11.60 6.99
N MET A 133 19.00 11.93 8.24
CA MET A 133 17.64 12.30 8.67
C MET A 133 17.40 13.82 8.55
N ALA A 134 17.48 14.34 7.33
CA ALA A 134 17.27 15.76 7.07
C ALA A 134 15.81 16.17 7.34
N VAL A 135 15.64 17.26 8.11
CA VAL A 135 14.31 17.81 8.40
C VAL A 135 13.87 18.71 7.25
N PRO A 136 12.70 18.47 6.64
CA PRO A 136 12.22 19.30 5.54
C PRO A 136 11.92 20.73 6.00
N GLU A 137 11.95 21.70 5.08
CA GLU A 137 11.58 23.07 5.41
C GLU A 137 10.08 23.20 5.72
N LYS A 138 9.24 22.53 4.92
CA LYS A 138 7.77 22.58 5.03
C LYS A 138 7.21 21.19 5.30
N ALA A 139 6.15 21.13 6.11
CA ALA A 139 5.50 19.87 6.46
C ALA A 139 4.98 19.08 5.25
N ALA A 140 4.47 19.78 4.23
CA ALA A 140 3.97 19.16 3.00
C ALA A 140 5.02 18.29 2.27
N ALA A 141 6.31 18.67 2.36
CA ALA A 141 7.41 17.97 1.69
C ALA A 141 7.88 16.70 2.41
N ALA A 142 7.45 16.46 3.64
CA ALA A 142 7.84 15.28 4.40
C ALA A 142 7.18 14.01 3.81
N PRO A 143 7.95 12.97 3.46
CA PRO A 143 7.40 11.69 3.07
C PRO A 143 6.75 11.00 4.28
N ILE A 144 5.74 10.15 4.04
CA ILE A 144 4.97 9.41 5.07
C ILE A 144 5.06 7.92 4.80
N TRP A 145 5.06 7.06 5.84
CA TRP A 145 5.12 5.60 5.66
C TRP A 145 3.96 5.01 4.85
N GLU A 146 2.83 5.70 4.76
CA GLU A 146 1.65 5.34 3.98
C GLU A 146 1.74 5.70 2.48
N GLU A 147 2.90 6.16 2.00
CA GLU A 147 3.11 6.43 0.57
C GLU A 147 2.93 5.16 -0.29
N SER A 148 2.29 5.36 -1.44
CA SER A 148 2.26 4.41 -2.55
C SER A 148 2.49 5.13 -3.89
N ARG A 149 2.78 4.40 -4.97
CA ARG A 149 2.94 4.99 -6.31
C ARG A 149 1.68 5.66 -6.85
N THR A 150 0.51 5.23 -6.39
CA THR A 150 -0.78 5.80 -6.79
C THR A 150 -1.08 7.10 -6.06
N TYR A 151 -0.80 7.17 -4.76
CA TYR A 151 -1.22 8.29 -3.91
C TYR A 151 -0.08 9.27 -3.56
N GLY A 152 1.17 8.89 -3.84
CA GLY A 152 2.36 9.60 -3.38
C GLY A 152 2.40 9.71 -1.87
N SER A 153 3.14 10.69 -1.35
CA SER A 153 3.22 11.00 0.08
C SER A 153 2.27 12.11 0.52
N SER A 154 1.30 12.50 -0.31
CA SER A 154 0.54 13.75 -0.14
C SER A 154 -0.37 13.78 1.09
N GLY A 155 -1.01 12.67 1.46
CA GLY A 155 -1.85 12.62 2.67
C GLY A 155 -2.98 11.59 2.72
N TYR A 156 -3.26 10.82 1.67
CA TYR A 156 -4.27 9.76 1.80
C TYR A 156 -3.87 8.69 2.84
N PHE A 157 -4.86 8.07 3.50
CA PHE A 157 -4.71 7.03 4.55
C PHE A 157 -4.26 7.57 5.91
N GLY A 158 -4.97 8.58 6.40
CA GLY A 158 -4.88 9.14 7.74
C GLY A 158 -4.28 10.53 7.83
N TRP A 159 -3.61 10.98 6.77
CA TRP A 159 -2.73 12.13 6.80
C TRP A 159 -3.34 13.38 6.15
N ASN A 160 -2.79 14.52 6.52
CA ASN A 160 -3.02 15.83 5.90
C ASN A 160 -1.86 16.73 6.34
N VAL A 161 -1.78 17.96 5.83
CA VAL A 161 -0.65 18.82 6.16
C VAL A 161 -0.56 19.12 7.67
N ILE A 162 -1.71 19.18 8.37
CA ILE A 162 -1.77 19.46 9.80
C ILE A 162 -1.12 18.32 10.60
N SER A 163 -1.54 17.07 10.34
CA SER A 163 -0.95 15.89 10.98
C SER A 163 0.52 15.70 10.62
N LYS A 164 0.97 16.08 9.42
CA LYS A 164 2.41 16.11 9.09
C LYS A 164 3.18 17.13 9.93
N ALA A 165 2.62 18.32 10.18
CA ALA A 165 3.24 19.31 11.05
C ALA A 165 3.31 18.80 12.50
N MET A 166 2.25 18.19 13.01
CA MET A 166 2.26 17.54 14.34
C MET A 166 3.33 16.44 14.43
N ALA A 167 3.40 15.57 13.42
CA ALA A 167 4.38 14.50 13.35
C ALA A 167 5.82 15.02 13.32
N LEU A 168 6.11 16.07 12.55
CA LEU A 168 7.42 16.69 12.53
C LEU A 168 7.78 17.30 13.88
N TYR A 169 6.84 18.00 14.54
CA TYR A 169 7.09 18.50 15.89
C TYR A 169 7.42 17.36 16.86
N PHE A 170 6.64 16.28 16.85
CA PHE A 170 6.95 15.10 17.65
C PHE A 170 8.32 14.52 17.28
N MET A 171 8.62 14.36 16.00
CA MET A 171 9.81 13.65 15.55
C MET A 171 11.10 14.46 15.68
N THR A 172 11.04 15.79 15.71
CA THR A 172 12.25 16.65 15.68
C THR A 172 12.37 17.58 16.89
N GLY A 173 11.26 17.87 17.57
CA GLY A 173 11.20 18.88 18.64
C GLY A 173 11.21 20.33 18.13
N GLU A 174 11.21 20.56 16.81
CA GLU A 174 11.27 21.92 16.25
C GLU A 174 9.93 22.65 16.36
N GLU A 175 9.88 23.66 17.22
CA GLU A 175 8.66 24.43 17.56
C GLU A 175 7.96 25.05 16.36
N ARG A 176 8.69 25.36 15.27
CA ARG A 176 8.09 25.90 14.03
C ARG A 176 6.97 25.00 13.47
N PHE A 177 7.06 23.68 13.65
CA PHE A 177 6.01 22.78 13.18
C PHE A 177 4.80 22.73 14.11
N ALA A 178 4.98 22.95 15.41
CA ALA A 178 3.87 23.12 16.33
C ALA A 178 3.12 24.44 16.05
N HIS A 179 3.86 25.52 15.75
CA HIS A 179 3.25 26.78 15.32
C HIS A 179 2.52 26.64 13.99
N GLU A 180 3.08 25.90 13.03
CA GLU A 180 2.41 25.63 11.75
C GLU A 180 1.13 24.79 11.94
N PHE A 181 1.15 23.78 12.81
CA PHE A 181 -0.05 23.06 13.22
C PHE A 181 -1.10 24.04 13.75
N LEU A 182 -0.77 24.90 14.72
CA LEU A 182 -1.75 25.82 15.31
C LEU A 182 -2.28 26.83 14.27
N ARG A 183 -1.41 27.35 13.39
CA ARG A 183 -1.79 28.25 12.30
C ARG A 183 -2.78 27.60 11.35
N LEU A 184 -2.55 26.36 10.95
CA LEU A 184 -3.41 25.63 10.03
C LEU A 184 -4.65 25.06 10.72
N GLY A 185 -4.56 24.66 11.98
CA GLY A 185 -5.67 24.14 12.78
C GLY A 185 -6.68 25.21 13.18
N PHE A 186 -6.24 26.46 13.30
CA PHE A 186 -7.08 27.63 13.60
C PHE A 186 -6.83 28.74 12.57
N PRO A 187 -7.27 28.52 11.32
CA PRO A 187 -6.75 29.25 10.18
C PRO A 187 -7.33 30.66 10.05
N ASP A 188 -6.47 31.58 9.63
CA ASP A 188 -6.88 32.86 9.06
C ASP A 188 -7.15 32.72 7.55
N ALA A 189 -7.42 33.84 6.86
CA ALA A 189 -7.71 33.84 5.44
C ALA A 189 -6.54 33.37 4.56
N ALA A 190 -5.29 33.49 5.00
CA ALA A 190 -4.13 33.00 4.27
C ALA A 190 -3.97 31.49 4.48
N ALA A 191 -4.08 31.02 5.72
CA ALA A 191 -4.05 29.60 6.05
C ALA A 191 -5.18 28.82 5.37
N ILE A 192 -6.39 29.39 5.22
CA ILE A 192 -7.47 28.76 4.45
C ILE A 192 -7.05 28.49 3.00
N LYS A 193 -6.38 29.45 2.34
CA LYS A 193 -5.89 29.27 0.96
C LYS A 193 -4.80 28.20 0.89
N ASP A 194 -3.90 28.18 1.87
CA ASP A 194 -2.88 27.13 1.97
C ASP A 194 -3.54 25.75 2.10
N LEU A 195 -4.59 25.61 2.93
CA LEU A 195 -5.32 24.35 3.07
C LEU A 195 -6.06 23.94 1.78
N GLU A 196 -6.63 24.90 1.06
CA GLU A 196 -7.25 24.66 -0.24
C GLU A 196 -6.24 24.11 -1.27
N GLU A 197 -5.04 24.69 -1.33
CA GLU A 197 -3.98 24.28 -2.25
C GLU A 197 -3.36 22.93 -1.84
N LEU A 198 -3.06 22.76 -0.56
CA LEU A 198 -2.29 21.62 -0.06
C LEU A 198 -3.15 20.38 0.16
N ASP A 199 -4.38 20.54 0.66
CA ASP A 199 -5.21 19.41 1.08
C ASP A 199 -6.51 19.26 0.29
N GLY A 200 -7.06 20.34 -0.28
CA GLY A 200 -8.24 20.26 -1.13
C GLY A 200 -9.40 19.54 -0.45
N GLU A 201 -9.76 18.34 -0.92
CA GLU A 201 -10.83 17.52 -0.31
C GLU A 201 -10.44 16.84 1.00
N ARG A 202 -9.14 16.67 1.31
CA ARG A 202 -8.67 16.00 2.55
C ARG A 202 -9.07 16.72 3.83
N ILE A 203 -9.29 18.03 3.74
CA ILE A 203 -9.88 18.85 4.80
C ILE A 203 -11.15 19.45 4.21
N GLU A 204 -12.32 18.95 4.60
CA GLU A 204 -13.58 19.37 3.98
C GLU A 204 -13.97 20.78 4.44
N ASN A 205 -13.93 21.01 5.75
CA ASN A 205 -14.21 22.32 6.35
C ASN A 205 -12.91 23.07 6.64
N LYS A 206 -12.54 24.01 5.77
CA LYS A 206 -11.30 24.80 5.90
C LYS A 206 -11.39 25.85 7.00
N HIS A 207 -12.59 26.22 7.44
CA HIS A 207 -12.79 27.16 8.54
C HIS A 207 -12.65 26.49 9.91
N GLU A 208 -12.94 25.19 10.00
CA GLU A 208 -12.80 24.39 11.22
C GLU A 208 -12.05 23.07 10.91
N PRO A 209 -10.78 23.14 10.49
CA PRO A 209 -10.07 22.01 9.89
C PRO A 209 -9.80 20.88 10.87
N LEU A 210 -9.68 21.17 12.17
CA LEU A 210 -9.57 20.13 13.20
C LEU A 210 -10.89 19.38 13.43
N ALA A 211 -12.04 19.96 13.08
CA ALA A 211 -13.35 19.36 13.27
C ALA A 211 -13.89 18.66 12.00
N GLY A 212 -13.50 19.13 10.81
CA GLY A 212 -13.99 18.61 9.53
C GLY A 212 -12.94 18.04 8.58
N PRO A 213 -11.99 17.16 9.01
CA PRO A 213 -11.15 16.43 8.07
C PRO A 213 -11.93 15.28 7.41
N TYR A 214 -11.64 15.00 6.14
CA TYR A 214 -12.19 13.85 5.41
C TYR A 214 -11.73 12.54 6.05
N HIS A 215 -12.56 11.48 6.05
CA HIS A 215 -12.23 10.22 6.76
C HIS A 215 -10.95 9.55 6.26
N TYR A 216 -10.57 9.73 4.99
CA TYR A 216 -9.30 9.21 4.48
C TYR A 216 -8.07 9.91 5.02
N SER A 217 -8.20 11.02 5.75
CA SER A 217 -7.12 11.94 6.09
C SER A 217 -7.22 12.47 7.52
N ALA A 218 -7.96 11.78 8.41
CA ALA A 218 -8.32 12.33 9.71
C ALA A 218 -7.56 11.73 10.89
N HIS A 219 -7.41 10.39 10.94
CA HIS A 219 -7.07 9.71 12.18
C HIS A 219 -5.66 10.05 12.70
N MET A 220 -4.69 10.40 11.84
CA MET A 220 -3.34 10.78 12.29
C MET A 220 -3.34 12.09 13.08
N MET A 221 -4.28 13.02 12.85
CA MET A 221 -4.38 14.24 13.67
C MET A 221 -4.63 13.90 15.14
N ILE A 222 -5.50 12.92 15.39
CA ILE A 222 -5.82 12.47 16.74
C ILE A 222 -4.64 11.72 17.35
N LEU A 223 -4.06 10.78 16.59
CA LEU A 223 -2.95 9.98 17.07
C LEU A 223 -1.69 10.83 17.38
N PHE A 224 -1.40 11.85 16.59
CA PHE A 224 -0.28 12.74 16.87
C PHE A 224 -0.58 13.78 17.93
N TRP A 225 -1.83 14.24 18.06
CA TRP A 225 -2.21 15.10 19.19
C TRP A 225 -1.95 14.40 20.52
N ASP A 226 -2.34 13.12 20.63
CA ASP A 226 -2.10 12.28 21.81
C ASP A 226 -0.61 12.12 22.19
N LEU A 227 0.30 12.40 21.24
CA LEU A 227 1.74 12.31 21.44
C LEU A 227 2.39 13.65 21.81
N ILE A 228 1.72 14.78 21.58
CA ILE A 228 2.31 16.12 21.74
C ILE A 228 1.55 17.00 22.73
N GLU A 229 0.35 16.61 23.15
CA GLU A 229 -0.54 17.41 24.00
C GLU A 229 0.15 17.90 25.28
N GLU A 230 0.96 17.07 25.94
CA GLU A 230 1.64 17.42 27.19
C GLU A 230 2.84 18.37 27.01
N SER A 231 3.15 18.76 25.76
CA SER A 231 4.21 19.74 25.51
C SER A 231 3.93 21.06 26.21
N PRO A 232 4.92 21.66 26.89
CA PRO A 232 4.77 22.96 27.54
C PRO A 232 4.54 24.11 26.55
N LEU A 233 4.77 23.89 25.25
CA LEU A 233 4.46 24.87 24.20
C LEU A 233 2.94 25.11 24.05
N PHE A 234 2.13 24.12 24.43
CA PHE A 234 0.68 24.26 24.46
C PHE A 234 0.26 24.67 25.88
N THR A 235 -0.33 25.87 26.00
CA THR A 235 -0.96 26.30 27.24
C THR A 235 -2.26 25.52 27.48
N ASP A 236 -2.79 25.54 28.70
CA ASP A 236 -4.07 24.89 29.00
C ASP A 236 -5.23 25.45 28.15
N GLU A 237 -5.18 26.74 27.80
CA GLU A 237 -6.12 27.37 26.88
C GLU A 237 -6.00 26.77 25.46
N ILE A 238 -4.77 26.58 24.96
CA ILE A 238 -4.55 25.97 23.65
C ILE A 238 -5.01 24.51 23.67
N ARG A 239 -4.64 23.73 24.70
CA ARG A 239 -5.08 22.33 24.86
C ARG A 239 -6.60 22.24 24.85
N LEU A 240 -7.27 23.04 25.67
CA LEU A 240 -8.72 23.08 25.73
C LEU A 240 -9.33 23.43 24.38
N ARG A 241 -8.76 24.40 23.65
CA ARG A 241 -9.25 24.81 22.33
C ARG A 241 -9.08 23.68 21.30
N VAL A 242 -7.95 23.00 21.26
CA VAL A 242 -7.68 21.88 20.35
C VAL A 242 -8.58 20.69 20.67
N THR A 243 -8.65 20.29 21.94
CA THR A 243 -9.52 19.19 22.38
C THR A 243 -11.00 19.47 22.10
N ASN A 244 -11.47 20.71 22.28
CA ASN A 244 -12.83 21.10 21.90
C ASN A 244 -13.07 21.10 20.38
N ALA A 245 -12.05 21.38 19.56
CA ALA A 245 -12.18 21.28 18.11
C ALA A 245 -12.21 19.81 17.66
N PHE A 246 -11.37 18.95 18.25
CA PHE A 246 -11.38 17.52 17.95
C PHE A 246 -12.65 16.80 18.38
N SER A 247 -13.23 17.14 19.53
CA SER A 247 -14.49 16.51 19.97
C SER A 247 -15.64 16.73 18.98
N GLN A 248 -15.60 17.84 18.22
CA GLN A 248 -16.59 18.15 17.19
C GLN A 248 -16.48 17.23 15.96
N GLN A 249 -15.36 16.55 15.74
CA GLN A 249 -15.27 15.51 14.72
C GLN A 249 -16.37 14.46 14.89
N LEU A 250 -16.79 14.15 16.13
CA LEU A 250 -17.87 13.19 16.34
C LEU A 250 -19.16 13.58 15.61
N ARG A 251 -19.52 14.87 15.58
CA ARG A 251 -20.72 15.35 14.86
C ARG A 251 -20.61 15.10 13.36
N HIS A 252 -19.41 15.29 12.82
CA HIS A 252 -19.09 15.00 11.44
C HIS A 252 -19.16 13.47 11.16
N ARG A 253 -18.50 12.66 12.00
CA ARG A 253 -18.46 11.19 11.90
C ARG A 253 -19.80 10.49 12.11
N ALA A 254 -20.70 11.06 12.92
CA ALA A 254 -22.02 10.49 13.19
C ALA A 254 -22.85 10.30 11.91
N ASN A 255 -22.60 11.12 10.89
CA ASN A 255 -23.27 11.03 9.59
C ASN A 255 -22.62 10.05 8.61
N GLU A 256 -21.48 9.43 8.97
CA GLU A 256 -20.77 8.44 8.14
C GLU A 256 -21.25 7.00 8.38
N HIS A 257 -22.32 6.83 9.16
CA HIS A 257 -23.03 5.56 9.39
C HIS A 257 -22.24 4.45 10.10
N VAL A 258 -21.12 4.77 10.75
CA VAL A 258 -20.43 3.82 11.64
C VAL A 258 -20.87 3.98 13.09
N TYR A 259 -20.96 5.22 13.59
CA TYR A 259 -21.44 5.49 14.94
C TYR A 259 -22.87 5.00 15.13
N GLY A 260 -23.13 4.21 16.19
CA GLY A 260 -24.42 3.58 16.43
C GLY A 260 -24.63 2.26 15.71
N THR A 261 -23.58 1.66 15.12
CA THR A 261 -23.66 0.29 14.56
C THR A 261 -23.93 -0.72 15.68
N LEU A 262 -25.09 -1.38 15.64
CA LEU A 262 -25.51 -2.38 16.64
C LEU A 262 -25.39 -3.83 16.16
N THR A 263 -25.24 -4.03 14.86
CA THR A 263 -25.11 -5.35 14.23
C THR A 263 -23.92 -5.35 13.28
N PRO A 264 -23.05 -6.37 13.32
CA PRO A 264 -21.94 -6.45 12.39
C PRO A 264 -22.43 -6.45 10.94
N PRO A 265 -21.77 -5.72 10.02
CA PRO A 265 -22.04 -5.83 8.60
C PRO A 265 -21.66 -7.24 8.10
N GLY A 266 -22.13 -7.60 6.91
CA GLY A 266 -21.76 -8.90 6.29
C GLY A 266 -20.30 -8.97 5.83
N PHE A 267 -19.61 -7.82 5.74
CA PHE A 267 -18.23 -7.67 5.29
C PHE A 267 -17.61 -6.35 5.75
N VAL A 268 -16.28 -6.27 5.65
CA VAL A 268 -15.51 -5.01 5.68
C VAL A 268 -14.93 -4.81 4.27
N GLY A 269 -14.68 -3.57 3.84
CA GLY A 269 -14.25 -3.31 2.46
C GLY A 269 -15.12 -2.32 1.70
N ASP A 270 -15.92 -1.52 2.40
CA ASP A 270 -16.32 -0.21 1.90
C ASP A 270 -15.25 0.77 2.39
N ARG A 271 -14.30 1.10 1.51
CA ARG A 271 -13.13 1.90 1.88
C ARG A 271 -13.50 3.23 2.56
N HIS A 272 -14.66 3.83 2.25
CA HIS A 272 -15.11 5.05 2.94
C HIS A 272 -15.54 4.75 4.38
N ARG A 273 -16.39 3.74 4.57
CA ARG A 273 -16.84 3.33 5.92
C ARG A 273 -15.70 2.76 6.75
N ASP A 274 -14.76 2.04 6.16
CA ASP A 274 -13.61 1.48 6.86
C ASP A 274 -12.70 2.58 7.43
N TRP A 275 -12.40 3.60 6.63
CA TRP A 275 -11.66 4.78 7.10
C TRP A 275 -12.46 5.64 8.08
N SER A 276 -13.79 5.72 7.92
CA SER A 276 -14.68 6.37 8.88
C SER A 276 -14.64 5.66 10.23
N ALA A 277 -14.66 4.32 10.22
CA ALA A 277 -14.57 3.48 11.41
C ALA A 277 -13.20 3.58 12.10
N MET A 278 -12.11 3.60 11.33
CA MET A 278 -10.77 3.85 11.87
C MET A 278 -10.63 5.24 12.49
N SER A 279 -11.17 6.26 11.84
CA SER A 279 -11.17 7.63 12.36
C SER A 279 -11.99 7.77 13.64
N LEU A 280 -13.18 7.16 13.68
CA LEU A 280 -14.02 7.11 14.87
C LEU A 280 -13.35 6.33 16.00
N TYR A 281 -12.65 5.23 15.70
CA TYR A 281 -11.92 4.44 16.68
C TYR A 281 -10.80 5.25 17.33
N ALA A 282 -9.94 5.90 16.53
CA ALA A 282 -8.85 6.75 17.04
C ALA A 282 -9.40 7.90 17.91
N LEU A 283 -10.45 8.59 17.42
CA LEU A 283 -11.13 9.67 18.15
C LEU A 283 -11.69 9.19 19.49
N SER A 284 -12.50 8.14 19.46
CA SER A 284 -13.18 7.62 20.66
C SER A 284 -12.19 7.05 21.65
N ARG A 285 -11.10 6.43 21.19
CA ARG A 285 -10.02 5.92 22.04
C ARG A 285 -9.32 7.04 22.82
N TYR A 286 -8.95 8.13 22.13
CA TYR A 286 -8.34 9.31 22.77
C TYR A 286 -9.28 9.90 23.84
N PHE A 287 -10.52 10.19 23.49
CA PHE A 287 -11.45 10.78 24.45
C PHE A 287 -11.85 9.83 25.58
N GLN A 288 -12.02 8.53 25.31
CA GLN A 288 -12.34 7.56 26.36
C GLN A 288 -11.19 7.41 27.38
N LYS A 289 -9.94 7.69 26.99
CA LYS A 289 -8.77 7.63 27.88
C LYS A 289 -8.87 8.66 29.00
N ASP A 290 -9.01 9.95 28.65
CA ASP A 290 -8.90 11.07 29.59
C ASP A 290 -10.22 11.83 29.84
N TYR A 291 -11.22 11.67 28.96
CA TYR A 291 -12.49 12.40 28.98
C TYR A 291 -13.69 11.43 28.93
N ARG A 292 -13.70 10.45 29.84
CA ARG A 292 -14.69 9.37 29.88
C ARG A 292 -16.12 9.89 29.84
N ASP A 293 -16.86 9.49 28.81
CA ASP A 293 -18.27 9.79 28.62
C ASP A 293 -18.92 8.62 27.86
N PRO A 294 -20.19 8.27 28.13
CA PRO A 294 -20.89 7.21 27.41
C PRO A 294 -20.83 7.33 25.88
N VAL A 295 -20.73 8.55 25.33
CA VAL A 295 -20.63 8.77 23.89
C VAL A 295 -19.37 8.15 23.28
N TRP A 296 -18.23 8.22 23.97
CA TRP A 296 -16.96 7.67 23.48
C TRP A 296 -16.91 6.15 23.63
N SER A 297 -17.46 5.63 24.73
CA SER A 297 -17.67 4.19 24.89
C SER A 297 -18.57 3.62 23.79
N ALA A 298 -19.64 4.33 23.42
CA ALA A 298 -20.52 3.94 22.32
C ALA A 298 -19.82 4.00 20.96
N GLY A 299 -18.94 4.98 20.74
CA GLY A 299 -18.10 5.06 19.55
C GLY A 299 -17.15 3.87 19.41
N LEU A 300 -16.43 3.52 20.48
CA LEU A 300 -15.55 2.33 20.51
C LEU A 300 -16.32 1.04 20.26
N GLU A 301 -17.48 0.88 20.91
CA GLU A 301 -18.33 -0.30 20.72
C GLU A 301 -18.86 -0.38 19.28
N SER A 302 -19.25 0.75 18.69
CA SER A 302 -19.70 0.80 17.29
C SER A 302 -18.61 0.34 16.32
N CYS A 303 -17.35 0.77 16.53
CA CYS A 303 -16.21 0.32 15.74
C CYS A 303 -15.93 -1.17 15.94
N ARG A 304 -16.00 -1.67 17.19
CA ARG A 304 -15.83 -3.09 17.51
C ARG A 304 -16.88 -3.95 16.80
N VAL A 305 -18.15 -3.52 16.83
CA VAL A 305 -19.24 -4.21 16.14
C VAL A 305 -19.06 -4.16 14.61
N TYR A 306 -18.65 -3.01 14.06
CA TYR A 306 -18.37 -2.87 12.63
C TYR A 306 -17.27 -3.84 12.17
N PHE A 307 -16.11 -3.82 12.82
CA PHE A 307 -14.99 -4.68 12.48
C PHE A 307 -15.18 -6.14 12.93
N ALA A 308 -16.21 -6.48 13.70
CA ALA A 308 -16.53 -7.87 14.00
C ALA A 308 -16.84 -8.71 12.75
N ALA A 309 -17.13 -8.08 11.60
CA ALA A 309 -17.23 -8.77 10.32
C ALA A 309 -15.93 -9.50 9.91
N LEU A 310 -14.76 -9.01 10.36
CA LEU A 310 -13.46 -9.66 10.17
C LEU A 310 -13.42 -11.08 10.78
N LEU A 311 -14.19 -11.32 11.86
CA LEU A 311 -14.29 -12.62 12.53
C LEU A 311 -15.03 -13.66 11.70
N ASN A 312 -15.92 -13.21 10.82
CA ASN A 312 -16.97 -14.06 10.26
C ASN A 312 -16.73 -14.42 8.80
N SER A 313 -15.89 -13.66 8.08
CA SER A 313 -15.71 -13.83 6.64
C SER A 313 -14.37 -13.30 6.13
N PRO A 314 -13.78 -13.93 5.09
CA PRO A 314 -12.66 -13.39 4.30
C PRO A 314 -13.11 -12.32 3.28
N TRP A 315 -14.38 -11.90 3.29
CA TRP A 315 -14.91 -10.83 2.46
C TRP A 315 -14.44 -9.45 2.98
N LEU A 316 -13.22 -9.03 2.61
CA LEU A 316 -12.53 -7.88 3.21
C LEU A 316 -12.31 -6.67 2.26
N ALA A 317 -12.90 -6.68 1.07
CA ALA A 317 -12.87 -5.56 0.11
C ALA A 317 -14.24 -5.38 -0.59
N GLY A 318 -15.31 -5.82 0.10
CA GLY A 318 -16.68 -5.67 -0.35
C GLY A 318 -16.93 -6.13 -1.78
N ARG A 319 -17.79 -5.41 -2.49
CA ARG A 319 -18.11 -5.69 -3.90
C ARG A 319 -17.12 -5.06 -4.88
N ASN A 320 -15.98 -4.60 -4.38
CA ASN A 320 -15.04 -3.87 -5.21
C ASN A 320 -14.45 -4.79 -6.28
N ASP A 321 -14.34 -4.25 -7.48
CA ASP A 321 -13.73 -4.92 -8.62
C ASP A 321 -12.76 -4.00 -9.38
N HIS A 322 -12.43 -2.83 -8.80
CA HIS A 322 -11.37 -1.90 -9.22
C HIS A 322 -10.00 -2.41 -8.78
N LEU A 323 -9.46 -3.37 -9.53
CA LEU A 323 -8.23 -4.08 -9.18
C LEU A 323 -7.00 -3.19 -8.97
N PHE A 324 -6.91 -2.08 -9.70
CA PHE A 324 -5.78 -1.14 -9.60
C PHE A 324 -5.74 -0.34 -8.28
N TRP A 325 -6.80 -0.34 -7.49
CA TRP A 325 -6.87 0.26 -6.15
C TRP A 325 -7.08 -0.76 -5.04
N TYR A 326 -7.18 -2.05 -5.38
CA TYR A 326 -7.76 -3.04 -4.48
C TYR A 326 -7.02 -3.16 -3.15
N THR A 327 -5.70 -3.06 -3.18
CA THR A 327 -4.86 -3.22 -1.98
C THR A 327 -5.04 -2.08 -0.98
N SER A 328 -5.46 -0.89 -1.44
CA SER A 328 -5.77 0.24 -0.54
C SER A 328 -7.01 0.02 0.36
N TYR A 329 -7.79 -1.03 0.12
CA TYR A 329 -8.93 -1.39 0.98
C TYR A 329 -8.47 -2.10 2.28
N TYR A 330 -7.25 -2.64 2.30
CA TYR A 330 -6.74 -3.38 3.45
C TYR A 330 -6.05 -2.49 4.49
N ASP A 331 -5.53 -1.32 4.11
CA ASP A 331 -4.88 -0.37 5.04
C ASP A 331 -5.71 -0.12 6.33
N PRO A 332 -6.99 0.32 6.27
CA PRO A 332 -7.76 0.59 7.50
C PRO A 332 -8.03 -0.66 8.34
N ILE A 333 -8.11 -1.84 7.70
CA ILE A 333 -8.33 -3.11 8.38
C ILE A 333 -7.07 -3.51 9.16
N VAL A 334 -5.91 -3.44 8.51
CA VAL A 334 -4.61 -3.74 9.12
C VAL A 334 -4.30 -2.74 10.25
N ASP A 335 -4.62 -1.47 10.06
CA ASP A 335 -4.45 -0.44 11.08
C ASP A 335 -5.36 -0.71 12.29
N TYR A 336 -6.63 -1.07 12.06
CA TYR A 336 -7.55 -1.42 13.14
C TYR A 336 -7.03 -2.61 13.93
N MET A 337 -6.63 -3.67 13.25
CA MET A 337 -6.08 -4.87 13.89
C MET A 337 -4.93 -4.45 14.80
N ILE A 338 -3.91 -3.77 14.27
CA ILE A 338 -2.73 -3.39 15.06
C ILE A 338 -3.11 -2.52 16.26
N LEU A 339 -3.87 -1.44 16.03
CA LEU A 339 -4.17 -0.44 17.06
C LEU A 339 -5.14 -0.93 18.14
N SER A 340 -6.02 -1.88 17.81
CA SER A 340 -6.95 -2.51 18.77
C SER A 340 -6.39 -3.75 19.46
N GLY A 341 -5.36 -4.37 18.87
CA GLY A 341 -4.89 -5.68 19.27
C GLY A 341 -5.80 -6.83 18.82
N ASP A 342 -6.87 -6.57 18.06
CA ASP A 342 -7.70 -7.64 17.48
C ASP A 342 -6.89 -8.41 16.42
N ARG A 343 -6.67 -9.70 16.67
CA ARG A 343 -5.94 -10.62 15.79
C ARG A 343 -6.83 -11.72 15.23
N ALA A 344 -8.13 -11.68 15.47
CA ALA A 344 -8.96 -12.86 15.26
C ALA A 344 -9.15 -13.22 13.77
N ALA A 345 -9.14 -12.24 12.85
CA ALA A 345 -9.14 -12.54 11.41
C ALA A 345 -7.83 -13.14 10.89
N LEU A 346 -6.71 -12.78 11.52
CA LEU A 346 -5.42 -13.42 11.28
C LEU A 346 -5.45 -14.86 11.80
N GLU A 347 -5.87 -15.07 13.04
CA GLU A 347 -5.94 -16.38 13.70
C GLU A 347 -6.90 -17.36 13.00
N ARG A 348 -8.00 -16.85 12.42
CA ARG A 348 -8.96 -17.65 11.64
C ARG A 348 -8.54 -17.89 10.19
N GLY A 349 -7.45 -17.29 9.73
CA GLY A 349 -6.98 -17.39 8.34
C GLY A 349 -7.76 -16.55 7.33
N HIS A 350 -8.79 -15.81 7.75
CA HIS A 350 -9.58 -14.94 6.87
C HIS A 350 -8.74 -13.83 6.24
N LEU A 351 -7.80 -13.25 7.00
CA LEU A 351 -6.88 -12.25 6.48
C LEU A 351 -6.02 -12.85 5.35
N ALA A 352 -5.45 -14.04 5.56
CA ALA A 352 -4.63 -14.71 4.55
C ALA A 352 -5.43 -15.04 3.28
N GLU A 353 -6.69 -15.46 3.42
CA GLU A 353 -7.57 -15.74 2.28
C GLU A 353 -7.93 -14.46 1.49
N ALA A 354 -8.18 -13.34 2.17
CA ALA A 354 -8.43 -12.06 1.51
C ALA A 354 -7.18 -11.55 0.76
N LEU A 355 -6.04 -11.58 1.46
CA LEU A 355 -4.75 -11.08 0.98
C LEU A 355 -4.19 -11.83 -0.24
N ARG A 356 -4.70 -13.03 -0.55
CA ARG A 356 -4.40 -13.75 -1.79
C ARG A 356 -4.68 -12.90 -3.03
N THR A 357 -5.56 -11.91 -2.97
CA THR A 357 -5.74 -10.97 -4.08
C THR A 357 -4.44 -10.23 -4.43
N GLN A 358 -3.59 -9.87 -3.46
CA GLN A 358 -2.30 -9.26 -3.78
C GLN A 358 -1.42 -10.19 -4.63
N ASP A 359 -1.42 -11.49 -4.33
CA ASP A 359 -0.69 -12.50 -5.11
C ASP A 359 -1.25 -12.58 -6.53
N VAL A 360 -2.58 -12.59 -6.67
CA VAL A 360 -3.23 -12.61 -7.98
C VAL A 360 -2.84 -11.39 -8.80
N LEU A 361 -2.79 -10.21 -8.18
CA LEU A 361 -2.53 -8.93 -8.85
C LEU A 361 -1.06 -8.64 -9.13
N PHE A 362 -0.13 -9.25 -8.39
CA PHE A 362 1.31 -9.10 -8.65
C PHE A 362 1.61 -9.56 -10.09
N THR A 363 2.09 -8.68 -10.97
CA THR A 363 2.30 -9.02 -12.40
C THR A 363 3.76 -9.34 -12.73
N GLY A 364 4.70 -8.97 -11.88
CA GLY A 364 6.14 -9.11 -12.12
C GLY A 364 6.72 -8.06 -13.08
N ASN A 365 5.91 -7.17 -13.67
CA ASN A 365 6.40 -6.07 -14.52
C ASN A 365 7.24 -5.07 -13.71
N ASP A 366 8.28 -4.44 -14.27
CA ASP A 366 9.06 -3.42 -13.53
C ASP A 366 8.20 -2.26 -13.04
N ASN A 367 7.24 -1.82 -13.87
CA ASN A 367 6.16 -0.93 -13.46
C ASN A 367 4.90 -1.74 -13.13
N ASP A 368 4.94 -2.49 -12.03
CA ASP A 368 3.88 -3.41 -11.62
C ASP A 368 2.62 -2.67 -11.17
N TRP A 369 1.59 -2.64 -12.01
CA TRP A 369 0.33 -1.96 -11.67
C TRP A 369 -0.37 -2.58 -10.46
N GLY A 370 -0.17 -3.87 -10.19
CA GLY A 370 -0.76 -4.58 -9.06
C GLY A 370 -0.15 -4.21 -7.70
N LEU A 371 0.95 -3.45 -7.70
CA LEU A 371 1.61 -2.94 -6.49
C LEU A 371 1.47 -1.42 -6.32
N ARG A 372 0.96 -0.70 -7.33
CA ARG A 372 0.99 0.76 -7.32
C ARG A 372 0.18 1.39 -6.19
N ALA A 373 -0.95 0.78 -5.84
CA ALA A 373 -1.80 1.25 -4.74
C ALA A 373 -1.39 0.71 -3.37
N SER A 374 -0.47 -0.26 -3.31
CA SER A 374 -0.01 -0.84 -2.05
C SER A 374 0.92 0.15 -1.36
N SER A 375 0.51 0.64 -0.19
CA SER A 375 1.33 1.54 0.62
C SER A 375 2.53 0.79 1.21
N LEU A 376 3.63 1.50 1.45
CA LEU A 376 4.77 0.91 2.17
C LEU A 376 4.33 0.40 3.55
N ASN A 377 3.47 1.15 4.25
CA ASN A 377 2.99 0.75 5.56
C ASN A 377 2.13 -0.53 5.53
N PHE A 378 1.17 -0.64 4.61
CA PHE A 378 0.38 -1.85 4.41
C PHE A 378 1.26 -3.09 4.25
N LEU A 379 2.28 -3.02 3.39
CA LEU A 379 3.17 -4.14 3.12
C LEU A 379 4.01 -4.51 4.36
N GLN A 380 4.52 -3.52 5.09
CA GLN A 380 5.34 -3.73 6.29
C GLN A 380 4.50 -4.29 7.46
N ARG A 381 3.33 -3.70 7.73
CA ARG A 381 2.39 -4.15 8.75
C ARG A 381 1.85 -5.54 8.44
N THR A 382 1.59 -5.84 7.17
CA THR A 382 1.17 -7.19 6.78
C THR A 382 2.29 -8.20 6.97
N ALA A 383 3.55 -7.84 6.66
CA ALA A 383 4.71 -8.68 6.99
C ALA A 383 4.81 -8.93 8.50
N TYR A 384 4.60 -7.89 9.32
CA TYR A 384 4.59 -7.99 10.77
C TYR A 384 3.50 -8.93 11.29
N LEU A 385 2.25 -8.76 10.84
CA LEU A 385 1.12 -9.56 11.29
C LEU A 385 1.24 -11.03 10.85
N THR A 386 1.70 -11.28 9.63
CA THR A 386 1.72 -12.63 9.04
C THR A 386 3.03 -13.39 9.26
N GLY A 387 4.12 -12.68 9.56
CA GLY A 387 5.47 -13.26 9.59
C GLY A 387 5.99 -13.70 8.21
N ASP A 388 5.37 -13.27 7.12
CA ASP A 388 5.71 -13.70 5.76
C ASP A 388 6.58 -12.66 5.02
N GLY A 389 7.82 -13.04 4.73
CA GLY A 389 8.79 -12.19 4.02
C GLY A 389 8.40 -11.81 2.59
N ARG A 390 7.37 -12.43 2.02
CA ARG A 390 6.80 -12.09 0.71
C ARG A 390 6.29 -10.65 0.63
N TRP A 391 5.74 -10.12 1.70
CA TRP A 391 5.26 -8.74 1.74
C TRP A 391 6.41 -7.73 1.64
N LEU A 392 7.58 -8.08 2.19
CA LEU A 392 8.80 -7.28 2.06
C LEU A 392 9.37 -7.34 0.64
N PHE A 393 9.22 -8.48 -0.05
CA PHE A 393 9.55 -8.58 -1.47
C PHE A 393 8.63 -7.69 -2.32
N TYR A 394 7.32 -7.67 -2.05
CA TYR A 394 6.39 -6.75 -2.71
C TYR A 394 6.74 -5.29 -2.45
N ARG A 395 7.15 -4.95 -1.21
CA ARG A 395 7.60 -3.60 -0.85
C ARG A 395 8.78 -3.16 -1.70
N GLU A 396 9.80 -4.00 -1.86
CA GLU A 396 10.98 -3.69 -2.69
C GLU A 396 10.60 -3.47 -4.16
N ARG A 397 9.66 -4.27 -4.65
CA ARG A 397 9.14 -4.16 -6.02
C ARG A 397 8.31 -2.90 -6.28
N THR A 398 7.94 -2.13 -5.25
CA THR A 398 7.32 -0.79 -5.45
C THR A 398 8.32 0.24 -5.98
N GLY A 399 9.63 0.05 -5.69
CA GLY A 399 10.71 0.97 -6.00
C GLY A 399 10.60 2.35 -5.29
N ILE A 400 9.75 2.48 -4.27
CA ILE A 400 9.65 3.71 -3.48
C ILE A 400 10.89 3.84 -2.61
N ASP A 401 11.49 5.02 -2.58
CA ASP A 401 12.65 5.31 -1.74
C ASP A 401 12.25 5.32 -0.25
N THR A 402 13.07 4.65 0.56
CA THR A 402 12.86 4.48 2.01
C THR A 402 14.00 5.07 2.84
N ASP A 403 14.86 5.86 2.21
CA ASP A 403 15.94 6.58 2.87
C ASP A 403 15.46 7.93 3.42
N GLY A 404 16.20 8.42 4.43
CA GLY A 404 15.94 9.69 5.09
C GLY A 404 14.75 9.71 6.05
N LEU A 405 14.40 10.91 6.51
CA LEU A 405 13.33 11.13 7.48
C LEU A 405 11.95 10.92 6.83
N ARG A 406 11.19 9.97 7.36
CA ARG A 406 9.83 9.65 6.92
C ARG A 406 8.89 9.56 8.11
N LEU A 407 7.75 10.23 8.01
CA LEU A 407 6.82 10.40 9.11
C LEU A 407 5.98 9.15 9.38
N GLY A 408 5.68 8.92 10.66
CA GLY A 408 4.87 7.79 11.12
C GLY A 408 5.70 6.57 11.50
N GLN A 409 5.04 5.41 11.48
CA GLN A 409 5.61 4.14 11.92
C GLN A 409 6.11 3.32 10.73
N SER A 410 7.40 2.97 10.69
CA SER A 410 7.96 2.22 9.58
C SER A 410 7.60 0.73 9.56
N PHE A 411 7.33 0.15 10.73
CA PHE A 411 7.26 -1.30 10.95
C PHE A 411 8.48 -2.06 10.38
N TRP A 412 9.62 -1.38 10.24
CA TRP A 412 10.82 -1.96 9.67
C TRP A 412 11.32 -3.12 10.54
N SER A 413 11.67 -4.23 9.89
CA SER A 413 12.12 -5.46 10.54
C SER A 413 13.55 -5.80 10.10
N ASP A 414 14.35 -6.20 11.08
CA ASP A 414 15.68 -6.81 10.92
C ASP A 414 15.64 -8.34 11.13
N THR A 415 14.51 -8.89 11.57
CA THR A 415 14.33 -10.32 11.86
C THR A 415 13.64 -11.08 10.72
N LEU A 416 12.92 -10.38 9.84
CA LEU A 416 12.24 -10.96 8.69
C LEU A 416 12.90 -10.49 7.39
N ALA A 417 13.39 -11.44 6.59
CA ALA A 417 14.02 -11.16 5.31
C ALA A 417 12.99 -11.17 4.15
N PRO A 418 13.16 -10.31 3.12
CA PRO A 418 12.41 -10.40 1.89
C PRO A 418 12.54 -11.77 1.23
N ARG A 419 11.40 -12.32 0.78
CA ARG A 419 11.34 -13.64 0.15
C ARG A 419 10.51 -13.59 -1.14
N PRO A 420 11.06 -13.94 -2.31
CA PRO A 420 10.27 -14.05 -3.53
C PRO A 420 9.16 -15.11 -3.39
N PRO A 421 7.94 -14.84 -3.89
CA PRO A 421 6.79 -15.76 -3.81
C PRO A 421 6.86 -16.87 -4.87
N GLN A 422 7.85 -17.77 -4.75
CA GLN A 422 8.08 -18.86 -5.70
C GLN A 422 6.90 -19.83 -5.82
N GLU A 423 6.08 -19.92 -4.78
CA GLU A 423 4.83 -20.67 -4.75
C GLU A 423 3.79 -20.20 -5.79
N LEU A 424 3.96 -19.03 -6.41
CA LEU A 424 3.08 -18.51 -7.47
C LEU A 424 3.51 -18.95 -8.88
N VAL A 425 4.71 -19.49 -9.05
CA VAL A 425 5.27 -19.84 -10.35
C VAL A 425 4.76 -21.21 -10.80
N GLY A 426 4.24 -21.28 -12.02
CA GLY A 426 3.80 -22.54 -12.61
C GLY A 426 2.50 -23.08 -11.99
N VAL A 427 1.73 -22.24 -11.29
CA VAL A 427 0.45 -22.61 -10.68
C VAL A 427 -0.61 -21.54 -10.93
N TRP A 428 -1.88 -21.94 -10.93
CA TRP A 428 -3.00 -21.01 -10.91
C TRP A 428 -3.28 -20.54 -9.49
N THR A 429 -3.18 -19.23 -9.27
CA THR A 429 -3.60 -18.59 -8.03
C THR A 429 -5.02 -18.05 -8.23
N ILE A 430 -6.01 -18.65 -7.57
CA ILE A 430 -7.42 -18.25 -7.70
C ILE A 430 -7.90 -17.61 -6.39
N GLN A 431 -8.52 -16.44 -6.51
CA GLN A 431 -9.34 -15.84 -5.46
C GLN A 431 -10.77 -16.38 -5.59
N ALA A 432 -11.12 -17.34 -4.74
CA ALA A 432 -12.49 -17.83 -4.65
C ALA A 432 -13.42 -16.70 -4.19
N MET A 433 -14.70 -16.80 -4.58
CA MET A 433 -15.72 -15.91 -4.06
C MET A 433 -16.06 -16.33 -2.63
N PRO A 434 -15.92 -15.44 -1.62
CA PRO A 434 -16.32 -15.77 -0.26
C PRO A 434 -17.78 -16.21 -0.21
N ARG A 435 -18.10 -17.25 0.58
CA ARG A 435 -19.48 -17.78 0.69
C ARG A 435 -20.52 -16.68 0.95
N PRO A 436 -20.34 -15.75 1.91
CA PRO A 436 -21.34 -14.70 2.12
C PRO A 436 -21.49 -13.77 0.92
N PHE A 437 -20.41 -13.52 0.15
CA PHE A 437 -20.51 -12.75 -1.08
C PHE A 437 -21.33 -13.54 -2.12
N TRP A 438 -20.99 -14.81 -2.36
CA TRP A 438 -21.70 -15.71 -3.26
C TRP A 438 -23.20 -15.79 -2.96
N GLU A 439 -23.59 -15.94 -1.69
CA GLU A 439 -25.00 -15.94 -1.26
C GLU A 439 -25.72 -14.66 -1.67
N THR A 440 -25.07 -13.49 -1.55
CA THR A 440 -25.66 -12.21 -1.98
C THR A 440 -25.68 -12.00 -3.49
N ARG A 441 -24.85 -12.73 -4.25
CA ARG A 441 -24.85 -12.69 -5.72
C ARG A 441 -26.05 -13.42 -6.29
N ASP A 442 -26.47 -14.51 -5.62
CA ASP A 442 -27.56 -15.39 -6.05
C ASP A 442 -27.47 -15.72 -7.55
N SER A 443 -26.25 -16.06 -7.97
CA SER A 443 -25.96 -16.20 -9.40
C SER A 443 -26.47 -17.52 -9.99
N GLY A 444 -26.95 -18.44 -9.15
CA GLY A 444 -27.26 -19.82 -9.54
C GLY A 444 -26.03 -20.68 -9.85
N LEU A 445 -24.83 -20.13 -9.74
CA LEU A 445 -23.57 -20.87 -9.87
C LEU A 445 -23.28 -21.65 -8.59
N ALA A 446 -22.61 -22.79 -8.72
CA ALA A 446 -22.08 -23.50 -7.57
C ALA A 446 -20.98 -22.66 -6.88
N LEU A 447 -20.88 -22.74 -5.55
CA LEU A 447 -19.93 -21.94 -4.78
C LEU A 447 -18.49 -22.26 -5.16
N GLU A 448 -18.19 -23.54 -5.33
CA GLU A 448 -16.90 -24.11 -5.72
C GLU A 448 -16.44 -23.67 -7.12
N GLU A 449 -17.37 -23.27 -7.99
CA GLU A 449 -17.07 -22.72 -9.32
C GLU A 449 -17.04 -21.18 -9.30
N SER A 450 -17.46 -20.55 -8.21
CA SER A 450 -17.57 -19.09 -8.10
C SER A 450 -16.24 -18.48 -7.66
N PHE A 451 -15.73 -17.54 -8.45
CA PHE A 451 -14.43 -16.93 -8.23
C PHE A 451 -14.45 -15.44 -8.58
N LEU A 452 -13.59 -14.66 -7.93
CA LEU A 452 -13.47 -13.23 -8.23
C LEU A 452 -12.54 -13.01 -9.42
N TRP A 453 -11.35 -13.61 -9.37
CA TRP A 453 -10.28 -13.53 -10.36
C TRP A 453 -9.22 -14.59 -10.08
N GLY A 454 -8.30 -14.77 -11.02
CA GLY A 454 -7.14 -15.62 -10.84
C GLY A 454 -6.02 -15.30 -11.82
N SER A 455 -4.81 -15.70 -11.49
CA SER A 455 -3.67 -15.53 -12.39
C SER A 455 -2.73 -16.72 -12.41
N PHE A 456 -2.02 -16.84 -13.53
CA PHE A 456 -0.96 -17.81 -13.78
C PHE A 456 0.28 -17.06 -14.26
N ARG A 457 1.47 -17.55 -13.92
CA ARG A 457 2.76 -17.00 -14.37
C ARG A 457 3.85 -18.05 -14.45
N THR A 458 4.80 -17.88 -15.36
CA THR A 458 6.01 -18.73 -15.43
C THR A 458 7.21 -18.13 -14.70
N ARG A 459 7.17 -16.83 -14.40
CA ARG A 459 8.26 -16.10 -13.74
C ARG A 459 7.69 -15.05 -12.78
N LEU A 460 8.56 -14.56 -11.88
CA LEU A 460 8.24 -13.46 -10.96
C LEU A 460 8.66 -12.09 -11.51
N ASP A 461 9.15 -12.05 -12.74
CA ASP A 461 9.59 -10.85 -13.46
C ASP A 461 8.77 -10.66 -14.76
N ALA A 462 9.13 -9.62 -15.50
CA ALA A 462 8.46 -9.25 -16.74
C ALA A 462 8.76 -10.20 -17.92
N ALA A 463 9.71 -11.13 -17.80
CA ALA A 463 10.21 -11.93 -18.92
C ALA A 463 9.36 -13.18 -19.21
N GLY A 464 8.54 -13.62 -18.25
CA GLY A 464 7.72 -14.83 -18.36
C GLY A 464 6.33 -14.57 -18.91
N ASP A 465 5.54 -15.64 -19.00
CA ASP A 465 4.11 -15.53 -19.25
C ASP A 465 3.39 -14.99 -18.02
N TYR A 466 2.27 -14.30 -18.26
CA TYR A 466 1.32 -13.90 -17.22
C TYR A 466 -0.09 -13.91 -17.78
N VAL A 467 -1.02 -14.51 -17.06
CA VAL A 467 -2.44 -14.56 -17.43
C VAL A 467 -3.23 -14.05 -16.24
N LEU A 468 -4.13 -13.10 -16.44
CA LEU A 468 -5.07 -12.63 -15.43
C LEU A 468 -6.49 -12.76 -15.96
N ILE A 469 -7.29 -13.60 -15.30
CA ILE A 469 -8.71 -13.81 -15.61
C ILE A 469 -9.58 -13.19 -14.51
N LYS A 470 -10.73 -12.64 -14.89
CA LYS A 470 -11.68 -12.02 -13.96
C LYS A 470 -13.07 -12.62 -14.10
N GLY A 471 -13.57 -13.23 -13.02
CA GLY A 471 -14.80 -14.01 -13.00
C GLY A 471 -16.05 -13.21 -12.65
N HIS A 472 -15.91 -12.11 -11.92
CA HIS A 472 -17.05 -11.32 -11.45
C HIS A 472 -17.01 -9.86 -11.95
N ASN A 473 -18.19 -9.27 -12.09
CA ASN A 473 -18.36 -7.84 -12.28
C ASN A 473 -18.94 -7.20 -11.01
N GLY A 474 -18.28 -6.16 -10.50
CA GLY A 474 -18.71 -5.47 -9.27
C GLY A 474 -19.90 -4.54 -9.46
N GLY A 475 -20.28 -4.21 -10.70
CA GLY A 475 -21.37 -3.27 -11.02
C GLY A 475 -21.03 -1.80 -10.74
N GLY A 476 -19.74 -1.48 -10.60
CA GLY A 476 -19.25 -0.14 -10.28
C GLY A 476 -18.84 0.67 -11.52
N ARG A 477 -17.71 1.36 -11.42
CA ARG A 477 -17.19 2.28 -12.47
C ARG A 477 -16.53 1.59 -13.66
N ASN A 478 -16.28 0.29 -13.57
CA ASN A 478 -15.65 -0.45 -14.67
C ASN A 478 -16.68 -0.67 -15.79
N PRO A 479 -16.24 -0.73 -17.06
CA PRO A 479 -17.11 -1.19 -18.14
C PRO A 479 -17.61 -2.61 -17.84
N HIS A 480 -18.76 -2.98 -18.42
CA HIS A 480 -19.26 -4.35 -18.29
C HIS A 480 -18.21 -5.36 -18.76
N HIS A 481 -18.07 -6.44 -18.00
CA HIS A 481 -17.16 -7.54 -18.28
C HIS A 481 -17.61 -8.78 -17.52
N THR A 482 -17.42 -9.97 -18.09
CA THR A 482 -17.70 -11.25 -17.41
C THR A 482 -16.78 -12.31 -18.01
N TYR A 483 -16.04 -13.05 -17.19
CA TYR A 483 -14.93 -13.93 -17.62
C TYR A 483 -13.92 -13.26 -18.58
N ALA A 484 -13.51 -12.02 -18.26
CA ALA A 484 -12.55 -11.30 -19.08
C ALA A 484 -11.13 -11.82 -18.89
N LEU A 485 -10.38 -11.94 -19.99
CA LEU A 485 -8.92 -12.10 -19.96
C LEU A 485 -8.29 -10.71 -19.83
N LEU A 486 -8.13 -10.26 -18.58
CA LEU A 486 -7.81 -8.88 -18.24
C LEU A 486 -6.37 -8.50 -18.59
N GLU A 487 -5.44 -9.44 -18.47
CA GLU A 487 -4.06 -9.28 -18.96
C GLU A 487 -3.54 -10.61 -19.47
N PHE A 488 -2.86 -10.57 -20.62
CA PHE A 488 -2.19 -11.74 -21.19
C PHE A 488 -0.82 -11.34 -21.71
N ARG A 489 0.23 -11.86 -21.07
CA ARG A 489 1.63 -11.73 -21.44
C ARG A 489 2.15 -13.10 -21.87
N LEU A 490 2.78 -13.14 -23.03
CA LEU A 490 3.40 -14.33 -23.60
C LEU A 490 4.88 -14.04 -23.85
N ALA A 491 5.77 -14.87 -23.29
CA ALA A 491 7.22 -14.75 -23.41
C ALA A 491 7.72 -13.30 -23.16
N GLY A 492 7.21 -12.70 -22.08
CA GLY A 492 7.58 -11.34 -21.67
C GLY A 492 6.99 -10.20 -22.50
N ARG A 493 6.03 -10.49 -23.39
CA ARG A 493 5.32 -9.49 -24.17
C ARG A 493 3.83 -9.46 -23.82
N THR A 494 3.35 -8.36 -23.24
CA THR A 494 1.92 -8.16 -22.99
C THR A 494 1.19 -7.98 -24.32
N LEU A 495 0.29 -8.91 -24.64
CA LEU A 495 -0.48 -8.95 -25.88
C LEU A 495 -1.86 -8.34 -25.69
N LEU A 496 -2.51 -8.65 -24.56
CA LEU A 496 -3.87 -8.23 -24.24
C LEU A 496 -3.87 -7.54 -22.88
N LYS A 497 -4.62 -6.44 -22.75
CA LYS A 497 -4.79 -5.75 -21.48
C LYS A 497 -6.07 -4.93 -21.48
N GLY A 498 -6.86 -5.05 -20.42
CA GLY A 498 -8.09 -4.31 -20.21
C GLY A 498 -9.33 -5.20 -20.21
N TYR A 499 -10.50 -4.58 -20.07
CA TYR A 499 -11.78 -5.26 -19.86
C TYR A 499 -12.45 -5.71 -21.17
N GLY A 500 -11.93 -5.28 -22.32
CA GLY A 500 -12.51 -5.55 -23.63
C GLY A 500 -12.27 -6.96 -24.15
N THR A 501 -11.42 -7.78 -23.53
CA THR A 501 -11.14 -9.15 -24.01
C THR A 501 -12.22 -10.15 -23.59
N GLN A 502 -13.37 -10.10 -24.25
CA GLN A 502 -14.58 -10.87 -23.92
C GLN A 502 -15.48 -11.07 -25.16
N VAL A 503 -16.70 -11.59 -24.95
CA VAL A 503 -17.68 -11.79 -26.02
C VAL A 503 -18.98 -11.07 -25.69
N GLN A 504 -19.60 -10.48 -26.72
CA GLN A 504 -20.94 -9.92 -26.67
C GLN A 504 -21.83 -10.62 -27.69
N THR A 505 -23.10 -10.81 -27.33
CA THR A 505 -24.10 -11.45 -28.17
C THR A 505 -25.40 -10.65 -28.15
N SER A 506 -26.10 -10.68 -29.28
CA SER A 506 -27.44 -10.12 -29.44
C SER A 506 -28.27 -10.98 -30.38
N ALA A 507 -29.59 -10.85 -30.28
CA ALA A 507 -30.55 -11.48 -31.17
C ALA A 507 -31.54 -10.41 -31.63
N ASP A 508 -31.78 -10.33 -32.95
CA ASP A 508 -32.73 -9.37 -33.53
C ASP A 508 -32.47 -7.90 -33.13
N GLY A 509 -31.19 -7.55 -32.95
CA GLY A 509 -30.77 -6.21 -32.51
C GLY A 509 -31.02 -5.90 -31.03
N MET A 510 -31.44 -6.88 -30.24
CA MET A 510 -31.78 -6.76 -28.82
C MET A 510 -30.78 -7.48 -27.91
N VAL A 511 -30.82 -7.21 -26.61
CA VAL A 511 -30.12 -7.94 -25.54
C VAL A 511 -31.12 -8.36 -24.46
N GLU A 512 -30.83 -9.43 -23.71
CA GLU A 512 -31.68 -9.84 -22.58
C GLU A 512 -31.69 -8.78 -21.47
N SER A 513 -32.78 -8.67 -20.72
CA SER A 513 -32.92 -7.74 -19.59
C SER A 513 -32.02 -8.10 -18.40
N VAL A 514 -31.56 -9.36 -18.34
CA VAL A 514 -30.63 -9.85 -17.33
C VAL A 514 -29.23 -9.87 -17.92
N VAL A 515 -28.34 -9.07 -17.34
CA VAL A 515 -26.94 -9.02 -17.73
C VAL A 515 -26.16 -10.09 -16.97
N GLY A 516 -25.36 -10.89 -17.67
CA GLY A 516 -24.40 -11.78 -17.03
C GLY A 516 -23.38 -10.96 -16.23
N MET A 517 -23.24 -11.27 -14.95
CA MET A 517 -22.35 -10.53 -14.03
C MET A 517 -21.36 -11.45 -13.31
N ASP A 518 -21.48 -12.76 -13.49
CA ASP A 518 -20.62 -13.78 -12.90
C ASP A 518 -20.29 -14.87 -13.92
N ALA A 519 -19.12 -15.45 -13.76
CA ALA A 519 -18.65 -16.61 -14.50
C ALA A 519 -18.31 -17.75 -13.54
N ALA A 520 -18.59 -18.98 -13.96
CA ALA A 520 -18.14 -20.20 -13.32
C ALA A 520 -16.74 -20.55 -13.84
N LEU A 521 -15.78 -20.78 -12.94
CA LEU A 521 -14.51 -21.42 -13.26
C LEU A 521 -14.72 -22.94 -13.29
N LYS A 522 -14.85 -23.51 -14.50
CA LYS A 522 -15.07 -24.96 -14.67
C LYS A 522 -13.82 -25.78 -14.39
N GLY A 523 -12.65 -25.14 -14.45
CA GLY A 523 -11.38 -25.72 -14.05
C GLY A 523 -10.20 -24.87 -14.49
N ALA A 524 -9.09 -24.99 -13.79
CA ALA A 524 -7.79 -24.44 -14.19
C ALA A 524 -6.69 -25.30 -13.59
N ASP A 525 -5.71 -25.69 -14.40
CA ASP A 525 -4.61 -26.56 -13.97
C ASP A 525 -3.39 -26.45 -14.91
N VAL A 526 -2.32 -27.15 -14.56
CA VAL A 526 -1.07 -27.22 -15.31
C VAL A 526 -0.70 -28.67 -15.57
N VAL A 527 -0.47 -29.03 -16.83
CA VAL A 527 -0.04 -30.36 -17.25
C VAL A 527 1.22 -30.23 -18.10
N GLY A 528 2.36 -30.68 -17.55
CA GLY A 528 3.67 -30.47 -18.16
C GLY A 528 3.96 -28.97 -18.34
N ALA A 529 4.40 -28.58 -19.54
CA ALA A 529 4.64 -27.17 -19.87
C ALA A 529 3.41 -26.46 -20.47
N SER A 530 2.21 -26.91 -20.09
CA SER A 530 0.95 -26.33 -20.56
C SER A 530 0.05 -25.97 -19.39
N ALA A 531 -0.39 -24.71 -19.33
CA ALA A 531 -1.38 -24.23 -18.37
C ALA A 531 -2.72 -24.04 -19.07
N TRP A 532 -3.83 -24.36 -18.42
CA TRP A 532 -5.15 -24.16 -19.00
C TRP A 532 -6.16 -23.61 -17.99
N ALA A 533 -7.18 -22.91 -18.49
CA ALA A 533 -8.33 -22.48 -17.70
C ALA A 533 -9.60 -22.48 -18.56
N VAL A 534 -10.70 -22.95 -18.00
CA VAL A 534 -12.02 -22.98 -18.63
C VAL A 534 -13.00 -22.22 -17.76
N GLY A 535 -13.64 -21.22 -18.34
CA GLY A 535 -14.71 -20.47 -17.69
C GLY A 535 -15.98 -20.48 -18.51
N GLU A 536 -17.10 -20.31 -17.82
CA GLU A 536 -18.43 -20.32 -18.40
C GLU A 536 -19.27 -19.17 -17.86
N VAL A 537 -19.89 -18.44 -18.77
CA VAL A 537 -20.88 -17.40 -18.48
C VAL A 537 -22.25 -17.95 -18.91
N PRO A 538 -23.00 -18.57 -17.99
CA PRO A 538 -24.26 -19.24 -18.34
C PRO A 538 -25.38 -18.26 -18.69
N ARG A 539 -25.22 -16.98 -18.34
CA ARG A 539 -26.20 -15.92 -18.60
C ARG A 539 -25.61 -14.80 -19.47
N LEU A 540 -24.80 -15.16 -20.46
CA LEU A 540 -24.51 -14.23 -21.55
C LEU A 540 -25.80 -14.04 -22.37
N PRO A 541 -26.12 -12.84 -22.89
CA PRO A 541 -27.37 -12.64 -23.62
C PRO A 541 -27.63 -13.69 -24.69
N PHE A 542 -28.76 -14.40 -24.56
CA PHE A 542 -29.25 -15.46 -25.43
C PHE A 542 -28.40 -16.73 -25.57
N CYS A 543 -27.26 -16.85 -24.87
CA CYS A 543 -26.42 -18.04 -24.97
C CYS A 543 -25.62 -18.33 -23.71
N THR A 544 -25.22 -19.59 -23.53
CA THR A 544 -24.14 -19.94 -22.60
C THR A 544 -22.84 -19.80 -23.36
N TRP A 545 -21.94 -18.97 -22.85
CA TRP A 545 -20.60 -18.81 -23.42
C TRP A 545 -19.58 -19.53 -22.55
N ARG A 546 -18.80 -20.43 -23.16
CA ARG A 546 -17.67 -21.10 -22.52
C ARG A 546 -16.39 -20.75 -23.25
N ARG A 547 -15.38 -20.29 -22.52
CA ARG A 547 -14.03 -20.00 -23.05
C ARG A 547 -13.02 -20.97 -22.44
N SER A 548 -12.25 -21.62 -23.31
CA SER A 548 -11.11 -22.45 -22.93
C SER A 548 -9.81 -21.76 -23.37
N LEU A 549 -8.92 -21.51 -22.42
CA LEU A 549 -7.56 -21.05 -22.66
C LEU A 549 -6.61 -22.24 -22.46
N LEU A 550 -5.73 -22.48 -23.42
CA LEU A 550 -4.57 -23.35 -23.29
C LEU A 550 -3.32 -22.54 -23.64
N LEU A 551 -2.45 -22.33 -22.67
CA LEU A 551 -1.15 -21.70 -22.81
C LEU A 551 -0.07 -22.79 -22.89
N ARG A 552 0.66 -22.85 -24.00
CA ARG A 552 1.96 -23.52 -24.06
C ARG A 552 3.01 -22.50 -23.62
N GLN A 553 3.62 -22.78 -22.46
CA GLN A 553 4.50 -21.84 -21.78
C GLN A 553 5.57 -21.26 -22.72
N GLU A 554 5.68 -19.94 -22.72
CA GLU A 554 6.63 -19.10 -23.45
C GLU A 554 6.67 -19.38 -24.97
N SER A 555 5.58 -19.90 -25.53
CA SER A 555 5.51 -20.32 -26.93
C SER A 555 4.26 -19.82 -27.64
N PHE A 556 3.08 -20.29 -27.25
CA PHE A 556 1.82 -19.91 -27.88
C PHE A 556 0.64 -20.14 -26.94
N ALA A 557 -0.51 -19.54 -27.24
CA ALA A 557 -1.77 -19.89 -26.60
C ALA A 557 -2.87 -20.15 -27.62
N VAL A 558 -3.80 -21.04 -27.26
CA VAL A 558 -5.02 -21.32 -27.99
C VAL A 558 -6.19 -20.89 -27.11
N ILE A 559 -7.06 -20.05 -27.67
CA ILE A 559 -8.31 -19.65 -27.01
C ILE A 559 -9.47 -20.12 -27.89
N ALA A 560 -10.36 -20.91 -27.30
CA ALA A 560 -11.52 -21.47 -27.98
C ALA A 560 -12.80 -21.07 -27.24
N ASP A 561 -13.72 -20.46 -27.98
CA ASP A 561 -15.03 -20.04 -27.47
C ASP A 561 -16.13 -20.96 -28.02
N ARG A 562 -16.96 -21.51 -27.13
CA ARG A 562 -18.17 -22.28 -27.44
C ARG A 562 -19.40 -21.49 -27.04
N PHE A 563 -20.43 -21.53 -27.89
CA PHE A 563 -21.71 -20.86 -27.69
C PHE A 563 -22.83 -21.88 -27.77
N ASP A 564 -23.60 -22.02 -26.69
CA ASP A 564 -24.82 -22.81 -26.67
C ASP A 564 -26.00 -21.83 -26.60
N TYR A 565 -26.61 -21.53 -27.76
CA TYR A 565 -27.70 -20.56 -27.86
C TYR A 565 -28.99 -21.11 -27.23
N ARG A 566 -29.65 -20.26 -26.43
CA ARG A 566 -30.95 -20.54 -25.78
C ARG A 566 -32.14 -19.96 -26.55
N THR A 567 -31.87 -19.13 -27.55
CA THR A 567 -32.90 -18.56 -28.44
C THR A 567 -32.73 -19.12 -29.84
N ASP A 568 -33.84 -19.22 -30.55
CA ASP A 568 -33.87 -19.55 -31.97
C ASP A 568 -34.22 -18.27 -32.75
N SER A 569 -33.23 -17.70 -33.44
CA SER A 569 -33.37 -16.48 -34.23
C SER A 569 -32.50 -16.56 -35.48
N ALA A 570 -33.03 -16.04 -36.58
CA ALA A 570 -32.26 -15.90 -37.83
C ALA A 570 -31.24 -14.75 -37.76
N ASN A 571 -31.36 -13.83 -36.79
CA ASN A 571 -30.53 -12.64 -36.67
C ASN A 571 -29.69 -12.68 -35.38
N LEU A 572 -28.97 -13.78 -35.17
CA LEU A 572 -27.97 -13.88 -34.12
C LEU A 572 -26.71 -13.09 -34.50
N ALA A 573 -26.28 -12.20 -33.62
CA ALA A 573 -25.01 -11.50 -33.76
C ALA A 573 -24.09 -11.82 -32.58
N ARG A 574 -22.80 -11.94 -32.89
CA ARG A 574 -21.73 -12.19 -31.91
C ARG A 574 -20.54 -11.32 -32.26
N THR A 575 -20.01 -10.63 -31.26
CA THR A 575 -18.76 -9.86 -31.35
C THR A 575 -17.76 -10.44 -30.37
N THR A 576 -16.65 -10.96 -30.90
CA THR A 576 -15.49 -11.37 -30.09
C THR A 576 -14.52 -10.21 -30.03
N LEU A 577 -14.31 -9.68 -28.82
CA LEU A 577 -13.52 -8.49 -28.59
C LEU A 577 -12.14 -8.89 -28.03
N TRP A 578 -11.10 -8.22 -28.52
CA TRP A 578 -9.71 -8.39 -28.10
C TRP A 578 -9.10 -7.02 -27.84
N GLU A 579 -8.80 -6.69 -26.58
CA GLU A 579 -8.18 -5.42 -26.22
C GLU A 579 -6.65 -5.55 -26.28
N THR A 580 -6.09 -5.30 -27.47
CA THR A 580 -4.67 -5.53 -27.73
C THR A 580 -3.79 -4.37 -27.34
N VAL A 581 -2.58 -4.66 -26.85
CA VAL A 581 -1.55 -3.65 -26.58
C VAL A 581 -0.65 -3.49 -27.80
N GLY A 582 -0.85 -2.42 -28.57
CA GLY A 582 -0.04 -2.09 -29.74
C GLY A 582 -0.24 -3.03 -30.95
N GLY A 583 -1.37 -3.75 -30.99
CA GLY A 583 -1.77 -4.58 -32.12
C GLY A 583 -2.58 -3.79 -33.15
N VAL A 584 -2.44 -4.15 -34.42
CA VAL A 584 -3.18 -3.58 -35.54
C VAL A 584 -3.84 -4.71 -36.32
N TRP A 585 -5.15 -4.59 -36.58
CA TRP A 585 -5.86 -5.53 -37.43
C TRP A 585 -5.31 -5.47 -38.87
N SER A 586 -4.93 -6.63 -39.41
CA SER A 586 -4.53 -6.79 -40.80
C SER A 586 -5.57 -7.66 -41.53
N PRO A 587 -6.37 -7.06 -42.43
CA PRO A 587 -7.35 -7.80 -43.23
C PRO A 587 -6.69 -8.90 -44.07
N ASP A 588 -5.52 -8.63 -44.67
CA ASP A 588 -4.82 -9.55 -45.57
C ASP A 588 -4.38 -10.86 -44.87
N HIS A 589 -4.10 -10.77 -43.58
CA HIS A 589 -3.66 -11.91 -42.77
C HIS A 589 -4.79 -12.49 -41.92
N GLU A 590 -5.97 -11.84 -41.93
CA GLU A 590 -7.08 -12.11 -41.01
C GLU A 590 -6.61 -12.21 -39.54
N ALA A 591 -5.65 -11.36 -39.18
CA ALA A 591 -4.93 -11.44 -37.92
C ALA A 591 -4.63 -10.06 -37.35
N ILE A 592 -4.46 -10.00 -36.02
CA ILE A 592 -3.91 -8.83 -35.35
C ILE A 592 -2.39 -8.95 -35.39
N LEU A 593 -1.76 -8.04 -36.11
CA LEU A 593 -0.31 -7.96 -36.20
C LEU A 593 0.21 -7.13 -35.03
N LEU A 594 1.20 -7.67 -34.36
CA LEU A 594 1.87 -7.02 -33.24
C LEU A 594 3.27 -6.60 -33.70
N HIS A 595 3.59 -5.31 -33.62
CA HIS A 595 4.91 -4.79 -34.02
C HIS A 595 6.01 -5.50 -33.23
N GLY A 596 6.93 -6.23 -33.87
CA GLY A 596 8.01 -6.93 -33.15
C GLY A 596 8.80 -6.00 -32.23
N ARG A 597 9.28 -6.51 -31.09
CA ARG A 597 10.37 -5.87 -30.35
C ARG A 597 11.63 -6.02 -31.18
N THR A 598 12.21 -4.90 -31.63
CA THR A 598 13.56 -4.89 -32.23
C THR A 598 14.66 -4.99 -31.16
N ASP A 599 14.28 -4.89 -29.89
CA ASP A 599 15.07 -4.94 -28.66
C ASP A 599 15.57 -6.36 -28.32
N ARG A 600 16.11 -7.05 -29.33
CA ARG A 600 17.18 -8.01 -29.05
C ARG A 600 18.35 -7.14 -28.60
N GLU A 601 18.88 -7.34 -27.39
CA GLU A 601 20.16 -6.74 -27.05
C GLU A 601 21.14 -7.13 -28.15
N PRO A 602 21.84 -6.15 -28.75
CA PRO A 602 22.88 -6.48 -29.69
C PRO A 602 23.90 -7.38 -28.95
N GLY A 603 24.39 -8.43 -29.61
CA GLY A 603 25.46 -9.23 -29.02
C GLY A 603 26.68 -8.36 -28.67
N PRO A 604 27.61 -8.84 -27.83
CA PRO A 604 28.80 -8.07 -27.44
C PRO A 604 29.49 -7.45 -28.66
N GLY A 605 29.64 -6.12 -28.66
CA GLY A 605 30.22 -5.35 -29.77
C GLY A 605 29.25 -4.82 -30.82
N TRP A 606 27.93 -4.97 -30.62
CA TRP A 606 26.91 -4.41 -31.50
C TRP A 606 26.11 -3.30 -30.78
N THR A 607 25.52 -2.37 -31.53
CA THR A 607 24.61 -1.32 -31.03
C THR A 607 23.40 -1.23 -31.95
N LEU A 608 22.20 -1.05 -31.40
CA LEU A 608 20.96 -0.90 -32.15
C LEU A 608 20.41 0.52 -31.98
N PHE A 609 19.96 1.16 -33.05
CA PHE A 609 19.28 2.47 -33.01
C PHE A 609 18.18 2.53 -34.07
N THR A 610 17.14 3.31 -33.82
CA THR A 610 16.00 3.48 -34.73
C THR A 610 16.37 4.45 -35.86
N ALA A 611 16.19 4.03 -37.10
CA ALA A 611 16.48 4.86 -38.27
C ALA A 611 15.49 6.04 -38.37
N LEU A 612 16.02 7.26 -38.40
CA LEU A 612 15.26 8.46 -38.76
C LEU A 612 15.27 8.63 -40.28
N SER A 613 14.19 9.21 -40.81
CA SER A 613 13.90 9.37 -42.23
C SER A 613 15.02 10.13 -42.95
N SER A 614 15.83 9.43 -43.76
CA SER A 614 16.81 10.08 -44.64
C SER A 614 17.18 9.21 -45.86
N PRO A 615 17.55 9.82 -47.00
CA PRO A 615 17.75 9.11 -48.26
C PRO A 615 19.07 8.34 -48.30
N CYS A 616 19.12 7.25 -49.07
CA CYS A 616 20.10 6.15 -49.12
C CYS A 616 20.23 5.66 -50.60
N THR A 617 21.39 5.68 -51.27
CA THR A 617 21.53 5.17 -52.68
C THR A 617 22.05 3.73 -52.73
N SER A 618 22.47 3.05 -53.82
CA SER A 618 23.18 1.71 -53.83
C SER A 618 23.90 1.46 -55.19
N ARG A 619 24.79 0.43 -55.35
CA ARG A 619 25.52 0.02 -56.57
C ARG A 619 26.04 -1.46 -56.71
N PRO A 620 25.54 -2.18 -57.71
CA PRO A 620 25.35 -1.61 -58.97
C PRO A 620 23.86 -1.13 -58.80
N SER A 621 23.49 -0.08 -59.53
CA SER A 621 22.74 1.02 -58.90
C SER A 621 21.43 0.56 -58.23
N ASN A 622 20.89 1.31 -57.26
CA ASN A 622 19.59 0.98 -56.64
C ASN A 622 18.50 0.57 -57.67
N ALA A 623 18.59 1.06 -58.91
CA ALA A 623 17.70 0.72 -60.00
C ALA A 623 18.24 -0.34 -61.01
N ASP A 624 19.55 -0.43 -61.24
CA ASP A 624 20.09 -1.16 -62.40
C ASP A 624 20.92 -2.40 -62.08
N ALA A 625 21.09 -2.83 -60.82
CA ALA A 625 21.68 -4.15 -60.65
C ALA A 625 21.47 -4.93 -59.34
N PRO A 626 21.60 -6.27 -59.42
CA PRO A 626 21.40 -7.19 -58.30
C PRO A 626 22.34 -7.09 -57.06
N ARG A 627 23.28 -6.13 -56.88
CA ARG A 627 24.39 -6.22 -55.86
C ARG A 627 25.35 -4.96 -55.60
N SER A 628 24.95 -3.80 -54.96
CA SER A 628 25.75 -3.13 -53.85
C SER A 628 26.64 -1.77 -53.71
N LEU A 629 26.17 -0.56 -53.30
CA LEU A 629 26.98 0.74 -53.17
C LEU A 629 26.18 2.08 -52.95
N ILE A 630 25.89 2.45 -51.69
CA ILE A 630 24.80 3.33 -51.19
C ILE A 630 25.14 4.81 -50.79
N ASP A 631 24.39 5.86 -51.14
CA ASP A 631 24.66 7.28 -50.74
C ASP A 631 23.62 7.85 -49.78
N LEU A 632 24.08 8.38 -48.66
CA LEU A 632 23.25 8.86 -47.55
C LEU A 632 23.36 10.37 -47.38
N GLU A 633 22.57 11.12 -48.13
CA GLU A 633 22.75 12.56 -48.34
C GLU A 633 22.52 13.42 -47.09
N ALA A 634 21.58 13.04 -46.22
CA ALA A 634 21.23 13.85 -45.04
C ALA A 634 22.30 13.87 -43.94
N ILE A 635 23.30 13.00 -44.06
CA ILE A 635 24.32 12.74 -43.06
C ILE A 635 25.72 12.55 -43.69
N GLY A 636 25.82 12.70 -45.01
CA GLY A 636 27.06 12.98 -45.74
C GLY A 636 27.98 11.81 -46.08
N ILE A 637 27.53 10.55 -46.22
CA ILE A 637 28.41 9.41 -46.61
C ILE A 637 27.94 8.60 -47.81
N ARG A 638 28.91 7.95 -48.48
CA ARG A 638 28.79 6.96 -49.55
C ARG A 638 29.36 5.57 -49.19
N MET A 639 28.56 4.54 -49.42
CA MET A 639 28.66 3.11 -49.10
C MET A 639 28.91 2.26 -50.37
N VAL A 640 29.37 1.01 -50.26
CA VAL A 640 29.81 0.01 -51.30
C VAL A 640 29.35 -1.52 -51.15
N LYS A 641 28.15 -1.92 -50.71
CA LYS A 641 27.68 -3.28 -50.21
C LYS A 641 28.38 -4.68 -50.48
N ALA A 642 28.77 -5.41 -49.43
CA ALA A 642 28.88 -6.91 -49.31
C ALA A 642 28.32 -7.86 -50.40
N THR A 643 29.11 -8.52 -51.26
CA THR A 643 28.64 -9.66 -52.10
C THR A 643 29.56 -10.88 -52.09
N GLN A 644 30.83 -10.63 -51.77
CA GLN A 644 31.89 -11.53 -51.32
C GLN A 644 32.74 -10.71 -50.33
N PRO A 645 33.67 -11.30 -49.56
CA PRO A 645 34.63 -10.51 -48.77
C PRO A 645 35.29 -9.45 -49.68
N GLY A 646 35.00 -8.16 -49.42
CA GLY A 646 35.52 -7.03 -50.20
C GLY A 646 34.51 -5.93 -50.57
N ASP A 647 33.21 -6.19 -50.58
CA ASP A 647 32.19 -5.15 -50.76
C ASP A 647 31.73 -4.60 -49.35
N TYR A 648 31.21 -3.38 -49.14
CA TYR A 648 30.99 -2.75 -47.80
C TYR A 648 30.00 -1.58 -47.78
N ILE A 649 29.23 -1.23 -46.73
CA ILE A 649 28.27 -0.08 -46.75
C ILE A 649 28.79 1.00 -45.74
N GLU A 650 28.78 2.31 -46.01
CA GLU A 650 29.24 3.47 -45.17
C GLU A 650 28.24 4.66 -44.85
N GLN A 651 27.96 4.95 -43.58
CA GLN A 651 26.94 5.94 -43.16
C GLN A 651 27.56 6.82 -42.08
N THR A 652 27.63 8.15 -42.23
CA THR A 652 27.95 9.05 -41.08
C THR A 652 26.63 9.39 -40.51
N PHE A 653 26.64 9.79 -39.26
CA PHE A 653 25.68 10.71 -38.73
C PHE A 653 26.41 11.48 -37.63
N THR A 654 25.95 12.68 -37.35
CA THR A 654 26.43 13.45 -36.21
C THR A 654 25.31 13.46 -35.18
N LEU A 655 25.57 12.95 -33.99
CA LEU A 655 24.65 13.07 -32.88
C LEU A 655 24.72 14.51 -32.35
N ALA A 656 23.57 15.16 -32.15
CA ALA A 656 23.53 16.53 -31.64
C ALA A 656 24.13 16.63 -30.23
N GLU A 657 24.19 15.52 -29.48
CA GLU A 657 24.98 15.36 -28.27
C GLU A 657 25.66 13.97 -28.26
N PRO A 658 26.93 13.86 -27.87
CA PRO A 658 27.59 12.57 -27.67
C PRO A 658 27.09 11.92 -26.36
N PHE A 659 27.00 10.59 -26.34
CA PHE A 659 26.79 9.83 -25.11
C PHE A 659 27.98 9.96 -24.17
#